data_AF-A0A1B7KNY6-F1
#
_entry.id   AF-A0A1B7KNY6-F1
#
_cell.length_a   1.000
_cell.length_b   1.000
_cell.length_c   1.000
_cell.angle_alpha   90.00
_cell.angle_beta   90.00
_cell.angle_gamma   90.00
#
_symmetry.space_group_name_H-M   'P 1'
#
loop_
_entity.id
_entity.type
_entity.pdbx_description
1 polymer ?
#
loop_
_entity_poly.entity_id
_entity_poly.type
_entity_poly.pdbx_seq_one_letter_code
_entity_poly.pdbx_strand_id
1 'polypeptide(L)'
;MAVEERAIDKKIEVAKMIDKLVANAQKALEQFRAYDQEAIDHIVKEMALAGLDQHMALAKLAVEETKRGVYEDKIIKNLFATEYIYHNIKYDKTVGIIHENPHEEIIEIAEPVGVIAGITPVTNPTSTTMFKALISIKTRNPIIFAFHPSAQRCSSEAARVLRDAAIRAGAPEHCIQWIETPSLEATRQLMHHPGVSLILATGGAGMVKAAYSSGKPALGVGPGNVPCYIEKTANIKRAVNDLILSKTFDNGMICASEQAVIVDKEIYEQVKKEMIENRCYFLNEEEKKKVEKLVINENTCAVNPDIVGKPAYEIAKMAGIAVPEDTKILVAELKGVGPKYPLSREKLSPVLACYKVNSTEEGFKRCEEMLEFGGLGHSAVIHSDNQNMVTEFGKRMKAGRIIVNAPSSQGAIGDIYNAYIPSLTLGCGTFGGNSVSTNVSAIHLINIKRMAKRTVNMQWFKVPPKIYFEKNAVQYLAKMPDISRAFIVTDPGMVKLGYVDKVLYYLRRRPDYVHSEIFSEVEPDPSIETVMRGVDMMRSFEPDVIIALGGGSPMDAAKAMWLFYEHPAADFNALKQKFLDIRKRVYKYPKLGQKAKFVAIPTTSGTGSEVTSFAVITDKKTNIKYPLADYELTPDVAIVDPQFVMTVPKHVTADTGMDVLTHAIEAYVSNMANDYTDGLAMKAIQLVFEYLPRAYQNGADELAREKMHNASTIAGMAFANAFLGINHSLAHKLGAEFHIPHGRANTILMPHVIRYNAAKPKKFTAFPKYEYFKADQRYAEIARMLGLPARTTEEGVESLVQAIIKLAKQLDMPLSIEACGVSKQEFESKVEKLAELAFEDQCTTANPKLPLVSDLVHIYRQAFKGV
;
A
#
# COMPACT_ATOMS: atom_id res chain seq x y z
N MET A 1 -35.50 28.50 41.06
CA MET A 1 -34.71 29.75 41.24
C MET A 1 -33.47 29.54 42.10
N ALA A 2 -33.50 29.60 43.45
CA ALA A 2 -32.25 29.54 44.26
C ALA A 2 -31.44 28.22 44.15
N VAL A 3 -32.08 27.08 43.86
CA VAL A 3 -31.42 25.78 43.62
C VAL A 3 -30.83 25.70 42.21
N GLU A 4 -31.47 26.34 41.23
CA GLU A 4 -30.98 26.40 39.84
C GLU A 4 -29.79 27.35 39.72
N GLU A 5 -29.81 28.48 40.44
CA GLU A 5 -28.74 29.47 40.47
C GLU A 5 -27.45 28.88 41.07
N ARG A 6 -27.54 28.17 42.20
CA ARG A 6 -26.41 27.43 42.79
C ARG A 6 -25.86 26.32 41.88
N ALA A 7 -26.71 25.67 41.09
CA ALA A 7 -26.28 24.65 40.14
C ALA A 7 -25.57 25.25 38.92
N ILE A 8 -25.95 26.45 38.50
CA ILE A 8 -25.30 27.22 37.45
C ILE A 8 -23.92 27.73 37.93
N ASP A 9 -23.84 28.31 39.13
CA ASP A 9 -22.58 28.79 39.70
C ASP A 9 -21.54 27.67 39.83
N LYS A 10 -21.95 26.51 40.33
CA LYS A 10 -21.08 25.33 40.44
C LYS A 10 -20.58 24.84 39.08
N LYS A 11 -21.39 24.94 38.02
CA LYS A 11 -20.96 24.60 36.64
C LYS A 11 -19.94 25.61 36.10
N ILE A 12 -20.12 26.90 36.40
CA ILE A 12 -19.19 27.97 36.01
C ILE A 12 -17.84 27.80 36.69
N GLU A 13 -17.81 27.44 37.98
CA GLU A 13 -16.57 27.19 38.71
C GLU A 13 -15.79 25.99 38.15
N VAL A 14 -16.48 24.90 37.83
CA VAL A 14 -15.86 23.72 37.21
C VAL A 14 -15.26 24.06 35.84
N ALA A 15 -15.97 24.85 35.02
CA ALA A 15 -15.46 25.29 33.72
C ALA A 15 -14.18 26.11 33.84
N LYS A 16 -14.17 27.12 34.73
CA LYS A 16 -12.98 27.94 34.99
C LYS A 16 -11.78 27.11 35.45
N MET A 17 -12.01 26.09 36.27
CA MET A 17 -10.97 25.16 36.72
C MET A 17 -10.40 24.37 35.53
N ILE A 18 -11.25 23.75 34.70
CA ILE A 18 -10.79 22.97 33.54
C ILE A 18 -10.07 23.86 32.53
N ASP A 19 -10.59 25.04 32.22
CA ASP A 19 -9.98 25.99 31.29
C ASP A 19 -8.56 26.38 31.77
N LYS A 20 -8.40 26.63 33.07
CA LYS A 20 -7.09 26.94 33.68
C LYS A 20 -6.12 25.78 33.54
N LEU A 21 -6.55 24.55 33.85
CA LEU A 21 -5.70 23.36 33.74
C LEU A 21 -5.23 23.15 32.29
N VAL A 22 -6.14 23.31 31.32
CA VAL A 22 -5.82 23.14 29.90
C VAL A 22 -4.91 24.26 29.38
N ALA A 23 -5.16 25.52 29.75
CA ALA A 23 -4.28 26.64 29.38
C ALA A 23 -2.85 26.44 29.91
N ASN A 24 -2.73 25.98 31.15
CA ASN A 24 -1.45 25.61 31.77
C ASN A 24 -0.75 24.46 31.01
N ALA A 25 -1.50 23.43 30.63
CA ALA A 25 -0.97 22.30 29.87
C ALA A 25 -0.52 22.74 28.46
N GLN A 26 -1.25 23.63 27.78
CA GLN A 26 -0.84 24.18 26.50
C GLN A 26 0.45 25.00 26.61
N LYS A 27 0.64 25.76 27.70
CA LYS A 27 1.89 26.47 27.98
C LYS A 27 3.06 25.50 28.20
N ALA A 28 2.84 24.39 28.90
CA ALA A 28 3.85 23.35 29.08
C ALA A 28 4.18 22.64 27.76
N LEU A 29 3.17 22.38 26.92
CA LEU A 29 3.34 21.77 25.60
C LEU A 29 4.24 22.63 24.70
N GLU A 30 4.03 23.95 24.72
CA GLU A 30 4.85 24.88 23.94
C GLU A 30 6.31 24.86 24.42
N GLN A 31 6.55 24.85 25.74
CA GLN A 31 7.90 24.74 26.28
C GLN A 31 8.58 23.43 25.89
N PHE A 32 7.86 22.29 25.91
CA PHE A 32 8.40 21.00 25.51
C PHE A 32 8.88 20.94 24.06
N ARG A 33 8.45 21.86 23.17
CA ARG A 33 8.93 21.89 21.78
C ARG A 33 10.42 22.16 21.66
N ALA A 34 11.03 22.83 22.64
CA ALA A 34 12.45 23.14 22.66
C ALA A 34 13.34 21.99 23.17
N TYR A 35 12.75 20.89 23.65
CA TYR A 35 13.48 19.79 24.28
C TYR A 35 13.90 18.78 23.23
N ASP A 36 15.14 18.34 23.31
CA ASP A 36 15.68 17.25 22.51
C ASP A 36 15.37 15.87 23.13
N GLN A 37 15.82 14.80 22.47
CA GLN A 37 15.58 13.43 22.93
C GLN A 37 16.24 13.17 24.29
N GLU A 38 17.47 13.63 24.49
CA GLU A 38 18.24 13.37 25.71
C GLU A 38 17.61 14.04 26.94
N ALA A 39 17.14 15.28 26.80
CA ALA A 39 16.44 15.98 27.87
C ALA A 39 15.15 15.26 28.29
N ILE A 40 14.37 14.78 27.32
CA ILE A 40 13.15 14.00 27.59
C ILE A 40 13.47 12.66 28.24
N ASP A 41 14.51 11.97 27.78
CA ASP A 41 14.94 10.69 28.33
C ASP A 41 15.43 10.83 29.77
N HIS A 42 16.14 11.93 30.07
CA HIS A 42 16.56 12.27 31.44
C HIS A 42 15.34 12.51 32.34
N ILE A 43 14.40 13.35 31.92
CA ILE A 43 13.17 13.64 32.68
C ILE A 43 12.40 12.35 32.99
N VAL A 44 12.18 11.50 31.98
CA VAL A 44 11.43 10.24 32.14
C VAL A 44 12.15 9.26 33.05
N LYS A 45 13.49 9.20 32.99
CA LYS A 45 14.29 8.39 33.91
C LYS A 45 14.11 8.84 35.36
N GLU A 46 14.22 10.14 35.63
CA GLU A 46 14.06 10.68 36.98
C GLU A 46 12.62 10.48 37.51
N MET A 47 11.61 10.60 36.65
CA MET A 47 10.23 10.23 36.98
C MET A 47 10.10 8.76 37.36
N ALA A 48 10.70 7.85 36.59
CA ALA A 48 10.65 6.42 36.85
C ALA A 48 11.35 6.06 38.17
N LEU A 49 12.52 6.65 38.45
CA LEU A 49 13.25 6.47 39.71
C LEU A 49 12.45 6.97 40.91
N ALA A 50 11.78 8.13 40.80
CA ALA A 50 10.95 8.67 41.89
C ALA A 50 9.72 7.80 42.17
N GLY A 51 9.07 7.29 41.12
CA GLY A 51 7.96 6.33 41.27
C GLY A 51 8.42 5.00 41.87
N LEU A 52 9.60 4.53 41.47
CA LEU A 52 10.25 3.33 42.00
C LEU A 52 10.56 3.48 43.48
N ASP A 53 11.13 4.61 43.92
CA ASP A 53 11.40 4.88 45.33
C ASP A 53 10.11 4.86 46.18
N GLN A 54 9.02 5.44 45.67
CA GLN A 54 7.75 5.58 46.38
C GLN A 54 6.77 4.40 46.22
N HIS A 55 7.19 3.31 45.55
CA HIS A 55 6.33 2.17 45.19
C HIS A 55 5.55 1.58 46.38
N MET A 56 6.18 1.41 47.54
CA MET A 56 5.55 0.88 48.76
C MET A 56 4.60 1.89 49.41
N ALA A 57 5.03 3.14 49.57
CA ALA A 57 4.21 4.18 50.20
C ALA A 57 2.91 4.42 49.42
N LEU A 58 3.00 4.48 48.08
CA LEU A 58 1.85 4.61 47.19
C LEU A 58 0.93 3.38 47.23
N ALA A 59 1.49 2.17 47.28
CA ALA A 59 0.71 0.95 47.40
C ALA A 59 -0.11 0.93 48.70
N LYS A 60 0.52 1.30 49.83
CA LYS A 60 -0.13 1.39 51.14
C LYS A 60 -1.27 2.41 51.10
N LEU A 61 -1.01 3.60 50.56
CA LEU A 61 -1.99 4.67 50.45
C LEU A 61 -3.21 4.24 49.62
N ALA A 62 -2.99 3.50 48.53
CA ALA A 62 -4.05 2.98 47.69
C ALA A 62 -4.92 1.94 48.41
N VAL A 63 -4.33 1.00 49.16
CA VAL A 63 -5.12 0.03 49.96
C VAL A 63 -5.90 0.75 51.07
N GLU A 64 -5.27 1.70 51.76
CA GLU A 64 -5.89 2.44 52.85
C GLU A 64 -7.06 3.29 52.39
N GLU A 65 -6.96 3.95 51.23
CA GLU A 65 -8.02 4.79 50.68
C GLU A 65 -9.13 3.94 50.04
N THR A 66 -8.77 2.99 49.18
CA THR A 66 -9.77 2.24 48.39
C THR A 66 -10.41 1.09 49.17
N LYS A 67 -9.74 0.57 50.22
CA LYS A 67 -10.11 -0.64 50.98
C LYS A 67 -10.21 -1.91 50.11
N ARG A 68 -9.45 -1.94 49.00
CA ARG A 68 -9.48 -3.01 47.99
C ARG A 68 -8.08 -3.52 47.67
N GLY A 69 -8.00 -4.82 47.40
CA GLY A 69 -6.79 -5.47 46.92
C GLY A 69 -5.84 -5.91 48.02
N VAL A 70 -4.60 -6.20 47.60
CA VAL A 70 -3.52 -6.72 48.42
C VAL A 70 -2.34 -5.76 48.37
N TYR A 71 -1.76 -5.44 49.51
CA TYR A 71 -0.70 -4.45 49.62
C TYR A 71 0.54 -4.86 48.79
N GLU A 72 0.99 -6.10 48.95
CA GLU A 72 2.12 -6.70 48.27
C GLU A 72 1.95 -6.72 46.75
N ASP A 73 0.74 -7.02 46.27
CA ASP A 73 0.47 -7.02 44.83
C ASP A 73 0.45 -5.61 44.24
N LYS A 74 0.00 -4.61 45.01
CA LYS A 74 0.07 -3.20 44.59
C LYS A 74 1.50 -2.66 44.55
N ILE A 75 2.40 -3.16 45.41
CA ILE A 75 3.84 -2.89 45.31
C ILE A 75 4.34 -3.37 43.95
N ILE A 76 4.08 -4.62 43.59
CA ILE A 76 4.48 -5.21 42.29
C ILE A 76 3.90 -4.41 41.12
N LYS A 77 2.64 -3.97 41.21
CA LYS A 77 2.01 -3.14 40.16
C LYS A 77 2.67 -1.78 40.00
N ASN A 78 3.12 -1.17 41.10
CA ASN A 78 3.83 0.11 41.05
C ASN A 78 5.24 -0.06 40.48
N LEU A 79 5.95 -1.15 40.81
CA LEU A 79 7.22 -1.52 40.18
C LEU A 79 7.06 -1.73 38.68
N PHE A 80 6.04 -2.50 38.28
CA PHE A 80 5.71 -2.71 36.86
C PHE A 80 5.45 -1.38 36.14
N ALA A 81 4.60 -0.51 36.71
CA ALA A 81 4.23 0.77 36.10
C ALA A 81 5.38 1.78 35.97
N THR A 82 6.52 1.53 36.61
CA THR A 82 7.70 2.39 36.60
C THR A 82 8.84 1.73 35.84
N GLU A 83 9.42 0.68 36.41
CA GLU A 83 10.62 0.02 35.88
C GLU A 83 10.37 -0.65 34.52
N TYR A 84 9.36 -1.52 34.41
CA TYR A 84 9.06 -2.22 33.15
C TYR A 84 8.63 -1.25 32.05
N ILE A 85 7.80 -0.26 32.39
CA ILE A 85 7.38 0.80 31.45
C ILE A 85 8.61 1.61 30.98
N TYR A 86 9.47 2.04 31.89
CA TYR A 86 10.69 2.77 31.55
C TYR A 86 11.60 1.94 30.63
N HIS A 87 11.83 0.67 30.96
CA HIS A 87 12.68 -0.21 30.16
C HIS A 87 12.15 -0.43 28.75
N ASN A 88 10.83 -0.45 28.58
CA ASN A 88 10.21 -0.55 27.26
C ASN A 88 10.37 0.74 26.43
N ILE A 89 10.21 1.91 27.04
CA ILE A 89 10.15 3.18 26.27
C ILE A 89 11.46 3.96 26.23
N LYS A 90 12.48 3.60 27.03
CA LYS A 90 13.70 4.41 27.17
C LYS A 90 14.44 4.65 25.86
N TYR A 91 14.42 3.70 24.92
CA TYR A 91 15.07 3.82 23.61
C TYR A 91 14.12 4.24 22.48
N ASP A 92 12.84 4.46 22.76
CA ASP A 92 11.91 4.95 21.75
C ASP A 92 12.35 6.34 21.30
N LYS A 93 12.50 6.52 19.99
CA LYS A 93 12.72 7.84 19.40
C LYS A 93 11.37 8.54 19.28
N THR A 94 11.21 9.66 19.98
CA THR A 94 9.96 10.41 20.12
C THR A 94 10.13 11.91 19.86
N VAL A 95 11.37 12.33 19.55
CA VAL A 95 11.74 13.71 19.30
C VAL A 95 12.41 13.85 17.94
N GLY A 96 11.92 14.80 17.13
CA GLY A 96 12.54 15.12 15.84
C GLY A 96 12.46 13.96 14.86
N ILE A 97 13.55 13.72 14.12
CA ILE A 97 13.64 12.64 13.14
C ILE A 97 13.78 11.31 13.89
N ILE A 98 12.82 10.41 13.69
CA ILE A 98 12.78 9.11 14.37
C ILE A 98 13.22 7.97 13.45
N HIS A 99 13.07 8.16 12.14
CA HIS A 99 13.46 7.17 11.13
C HIS A 99 13.83 7.88 9.83
N GLU A 100 14.95 7.47 9.23
CA GLU A 100 15.38 7.91 7.89
C GLU A 100 15.61 6.67 7.04
N ASN A 101 14.91 6.58 5.92
CA ASN A 101 15.16 5.58 4.90
C ASN A 101 15.76 6.26 3.67
N PRO A 102 17.10 6.31 3.54
CA PRO A 102 17.77 6.93 2.40
C PRO A 102 17.51 6.18 1.08
N HIS A 103 17.12 4.91 1.13
CA HIS A 103 16.81 4.12 -0.07
C HIS A 103 15.42 4.43 -0.65
N GLU A 104 14.47 4.78 0.20
CA GLU A 104 13.13 5.20 -0.20
C GLU A 104 12.96 6.72 -0.27
N GLU A 105 13.99 7.48 0.15
CA GLU A 105 13.96 8.95 0.26
C GLU A 105 12.83 9.47 1.16
N ILE A 106 12.56 8.74 2.24
CA ILE A 106 11.52 9.07 3.24
C ILE A 106 12.16 9.31 4.60
N ILE A 107 11.73 10.38 5.26
CA ILE A 107 12.08 10.73 6.63
C ILE A 107 10.80 10.80 7.46
N GLU A 108 10.77 10.11 8.60
CA GLU A 108 9.67 10.16 9.57
C GLU A 108 10.06 11.02 10.78
N ILE A 109 9.19 11.96 11.13
CA ILE A 109 9.41 12.96 12.18
C ILE A 109 8.30 12.85 13.22
N ALA A 110 8.66 12.67 14.50
CA ALA A 110 7.72 12.59 15.60
C ALA A 110 7.25 13.97 16.06
N GLU A 111 5.94 14.10 16.23
CA GLU A 111 5.27 15.27 16.79
C GLU A 111 4.35 14.86 17.94
N PRO A 112 4.40 15.52 19.12
CA PRO A 112 3.44 15.25 20.20
C PRO A 112 2.00 15.38 19.71
N VAL A 113 1.10 14.54 20.22
CA VAL A 113 -0.35 14.69 19.95
C VAL A 113 -0.92 15.97 20.57
N GLY A 114 -0.36 16.45 21.67
CA GLY A 114 -0.74 17.66 22.38
C GLY A 114 -1.11 17.41 23.84
N VAL A 115 -2.16 18.05 24.34
CA VAL A 115 -2.61 17.87 25.73
C VAL A 115 -3.43 16.59 25.85
N ILE A 116 -3.07 15.72 26.79
CA ILE A 116 -3.72 14.43 27.03
C ILE A 116 -4.65 14.54 28.25
N ALA A 117 -5.89 14.03 28.11
CA ALA A 117 -6.77 13.77 29.24
C ALA A 117 -6.61 12.32 29.73
N GLY A 118 -6.09 12.13 30.94
CA GLY A 118 -5.87 10.82 31.54
C GLY A 118 -6.98 10.41 32.50
N ILE A 119 -7.81 9.44 32.11
CA ILE A 119 -8.86 8.90 33.00
C ILE A 119 -8.35 7.63 33.69
N THR A 120 -8.47 7.53 35.01
CA THR A 120 -7.93 6.39 35.77
C THR A 120 -9.02 5.61 36.54
N PRO A 121 -8.87 4.29 36.69
CA PRO A 121 -9.81 3.48 37.46
C PRO A 121 -9.46 3.47 38.95
N VAL A 122 -10.42 3.05 39.78
CA VAL A 122 -10.23 2.80 41.22
C VAL A 122 -9.42 1.53 41.52
N THR A 123 -9.31 0.60 40.57
CA THR A 123 -8.62 -0.70 40.76
C THR A 123 -7.10 -0.57 40.70
N ASN A 124 -6.60 0.27 39.81
CA ASN A 124 -5.17 0.48 39.52
C ASN A 124 -4.77 1.97 39.64
N PRO A 125 -5.08 2.65 40.76
CA PRO A 125 -5.05 4.13 40.80
C PRO A 125 -3.64 4.71 40.63
N THR A 126 -2.69 4.28 41.47
CA THR A 126 -1.30 4.78 41.46
C THR A 126 -0.54 4.31 40.23
N SER A 127 -0.55 2.99 39.98
CA SER A 127 0.13 2.36 38.84
C SER A 127 -0.31 2.92 37.48
N THR A 128 -1.62 3.10 37.22
CA THR A 128 -2.09 3.69 35.95
C THR A 128 -1.68 5.15 35.82
N THR A 129 -1.69 5.90 36.92
CA THR A 129 -1.25 7.30 36.93
C THR A 129 0.22 7.41 36.54
N MET A 130 1.08 6.60 37.16
CA MET A 130 2.52 6.59 36.85
C MET A 130 2.81 6.15 35.42
N PHE A 131 2.20 5.05 34.99
CA PHE A 131 2.31 4.54 33.61
C PHE A 131 1.95 5.63 32.59
N LYS A 132 0.77 6.26 32.72
CA LYS A 132 0.31 7.29 31.78
C LYS A 132 1.19 8.53 31.78
N ALA A 133 1.67 8.96 32.96
CA ALA A 133 2.58 10.08 33.06
C ALA A 133 3.90 9.80 32.32
N LEU A 134 4.53 8.65 32.55
CA LEU A 134 5.79 8.28 31.90
C LEU A 134 5.67 8.27 30.37
N ILE A 135 4.68 7.58 29.81
CA ILE A 135 4.52 7.50 28.35
C ILE A 135 4.13 8.85 27.72
N SER A 136 3.39 9.71 28.44
CA SER A 136 2.99 11.04 27.96
C SER A 136 4.19 11.98 27.93
N ILE A 137 5.01 12.01 28.98
CA ILE A 137 6.19 12.86 29.04
C ILE A 137 7.27 12.39 28.08
N LYS A 138 7.47 11.06 27.92
CA LYS A 138 8.37 10.48 26.90
C LYS A 138 8.06 10.98 25.49
N THR A 139 6.82 11.39 25.24
CA THR A 139 6.35 11.85 23.94
C THR A 139 6.09 13.36 23.89
N ARG A 140 6.58 14.12 24.89
CA ARG A 140 6.44 15.59 25.01
C ARG A 140 5.00 16.08 25.15
N ASN A 141 4.11 15.24 25.68
CA ASN A 141 2.71 15.56 25.89
C ASN A 141 2.42 15.86 27.37
N PRO A 142 1.98 17.07 27.71
CA PRO A 142 1.41 17.34 29.04
C PRO A 142 0.12 16.55 29.24
N ILE A 143 -0.10 16.10 30.49
CA ILE A 143 -1.25 15.28 30.84
C ILE A 143 -2.04 15.90 32.01
N ILE A 144 -3.37 15.89 31.88
CA ILE A 144 -4.33 16.31 32.92
C ILE A 144 -5.14 15.08 33.31
N PHE A 145 -5.06 14.68 34.58
CA PHE A 145 -5.78 13.53 35.09
C PHE A 145 -7.18 13.87 35.63
N ALA A 146 -8.12 12.99 35.35
CA ALA A 146 -9.40 12.88 36.04
C ALA A 146 -9.45 11.54 36.79
N PHE A 147 -9.22 11.59 38.11
CA PHE A 147 -9.17 10.40 38.94
C PHE A 147 -10.56 9.96 39.40
N HIS A 148 -10.67 8.68 39.75
CA HIS A 148 -11.89 8.16 40.37
C HIS A 148 -12.04 8.75 41.79
N PRO A 149 -13.25 9.21 42.21
CA PRO A 149 -13.44 9.86 43.51
C PRO A 149 -12.95 9.03 44.72
N SER A 150 -13.16 7.71 44.69
CA SER A 150 -12.72 6.78 45.74
C SER A 150 -11.21 6.47 45.76
N ALA A 151 -10.42 7.09 44.88
CA ALA A 151 -8.98 6.91 44.79
C ALA A 151 -8.25 8.23 44.48
N GLN A 152 -8.87 9.36 44.82
CA GLN A 152 -8.37 10.70 44.50
C GLN A 152 -6.99 10.93 45.15
N ARG A 153 -6.86 10.63 46.45
CA ARG A 153 -5.69 10.97 47.26
C ARG A 153 -4.46 10.17 46.84
N CYS A 154 -4.59 8.86 46.63
CA CYS A 154 -3.47 8.02 46.20
C CYS A 154 -3.06 8.31 44.75
N SER A 155 -4.01 8.64 43.86
CA SER A 155 -3.70 8.96 42.47
C SER A 155 -3.04 10.33 42.34
N SER A 156 -3.55 11.35 43.03
CA SER A 156 -2.92 12.68 43.03
C SER A 156 -1.54 12.66 43.66
N GLU A 157 -1.34 11.86 44.70
CA GLU A 157 -0.02 11.62 45.29
C GLU A 157 0.96 11.02 44.28
N ALA A 158 0.56 9.98 43.54
CA ALA A 158 1.39 9.38 42.51
C ALA A 158 1.74 10.37 41.38
N ALA A 159 0.74 11.16 40.92
CA ALA A 159 0.98 12.21 39.92
C ALA A 159 1.94 13.28 40.44
N ARG A 160 1.81 13.67 41.71
CA ARG A 160 2.66 14.67 42.37
C ARG A 160 4.10 14.20 42.48
N VAL A 161 4.35 12.96 42.90
CA VAL A 161 5.70 12.37 42.98
C VAL A 161 6.41 12.47 41.62
N LEU A 162 5.74 12.05 40.54
CA LEU A 162 6.31 12.10 39.20
C LEU A 162 6.45 13.53 38.67
N ARG A 163 5.46 14.40 38.90
CA ARG A 163 5.51 15.81 38.50
C ARG A 163 6.71 16.51 39.14
N ASP A 164 6.88 16.37 40.45
CA ASP A 164 7.93 17.05 41.19
C ASP A 164 9.32 16.54 40.75
N ALA A 165 9.44 15.23 40.44
CA ALA A 165 10.65 14.67 39.86
C ALA A 165 10.92 15.20 38.44
N ALA A 166 9.89 15.26 37.60
CA ALA A 166 10.00 15.80 36.25
C ALA A 166 10.48 17.25 36.27
N ILE A 167 9.88 18.10 37.12
CA ILE A 167 10.26 19.52 37.26
C ILE A 167 11.70 19.66 37.74
N ARG A 168 12.13 18.86 38.74
CA ARG A 168 13.54 18.87 39.19
C ARG A 168 14.51 18.47 38.09
N ALA A 169 14.11 17.56 37.21
CA ALA A 169 14.88 17.13 36.04
C ALA A 169 14.78 18.10 34.85
N GLY A 170 14.07 19.22 35.00
CA GLY A 170 13.98 20.30 34.01
C GLY A 170 12.67 20.37 33.24
N ALA A 171 11.65 19.55 33.52
CA ALA A 171 10.36 19.63 32.83
C ALA A 171 9.57 20.92 33.18
N PRO A 172 8.68 21.39 32.30
CA PRO A 172 7.77 22.50 32.59
C PRO A 172 6.88 22.25 33.81
N GLU A 173 6.60 23.30 34.58
CA GLU A 173 5.84 23.25 35.84
C GLU A 173 4.48 22.55 35.73
N HIS A 174 3.80 22.68 34.60
CA HIS A 174 2.45 22.16 34.38
C HIS A 174 2.40 20.95 33.45
N CYS A 175 3.50 20.21 33.33
CA CYS A 175 3.58 18.99 32.50
C CYS A 175 2.65 17.86 32.98
N ILE A 176 2.37 17.79 34.29
CA ILE A 176 1.44 16.84 34.89
C ILE A 176 0.51 17.59 35.84
N GLN A 177 -0.79 17.47 35.61
CA GLN A 177 -1.85 18.12 36.38
C GLN A 177 -3.00 17.15 36.65
N TRP A 178 -3.93 17.51 37.54
CA TRP A 178 -5.14 16.74 37.82
C TRP A 178 -6.29 17.64 38.29
N ILE A 179 -7.51 17.09 38.25
CA ILE A 179 -8.69 17.71 38.84
C ILE A 179 -8.66 17.52 40.36
N GLU A 180 -8.58 18.59 41.14
CA GLU A 180 -8.49 18.51 42.62
C GLU A 180 -9.77 17.98 43.26
N THR A 181 -10.94 18.44 42.78
CA THR A 181 -12.25 18.02 43.28
C THR A 181 -12.97 17.22 42.19
N PRO A 182 -12.86 15.87 42.20
CA PRO A 182 -13.36 15.04 41.11
C PRO A 182 -14.89 15.08 41.04
N SER A 183 -15.41 15.24 39.82
CA SER A 183 -16.85 15.13 39.54
C SER A 183 -17.08 14.63 38.12
N LEU A 184 -18.25 14.04 37.86
CA LEU A 184 -18.65 13.64 36.51
C LEU A 184 -18.66 14.83 35.55
N GLU A 185 -19.11 16.00 36.02
CA GLU A 185 -19.14 17.22 35.21
C GLU A 185 -17.74 17.69 34.86
N ALA A 186 -16.80 17.72 35.81
CA ALA A 186 -15.41 18.12 35.55
C ALA A 186 -14.73 17.17 34.55
N THR A 187 -14.97 15.86 34.70
CA THR A 187 -14.43 14.85 33.77
C THR A 187 -14.99 15.03 32.37
N ARG A 188 -16.31 15.26 32.26
CA ARG A 188 -16.99 15.53 30.98
C ARG A 188 -16.44 16.78 30.31
N GLN A 189 -16.33 17.89 31.06
CA GLN A 189 -15.79 19.14 30.53
C GLN A 189 -14.35 18.98 30.05
N LEU A 190 -13.49 18.27 30.81
CA LEU A 190 -12.12 17.98 30.37
C LEU A 190 -12.10 17.20 29.04
N MET A 191 -12.89 16.13 28.92
CA MET A 191 -12.93 15.31 27.70
C MET A 191 -13.41 16.09 26.47
N HIS A 192 -14.34 17.03 26.63
CA HIS A 192 -14.88 17.83 25.53
C HIS A 192 -14.10 19.13 25.27
N HIS A 193 -13.15 19.51 26.14
CA HIS A 193 -12.48 20.80 26.06
C HIS A 193 -11.70 20.95 24.74
N PRO A 194 -11.81 22.09 24.03
CA PRO A 194 -11.19 22.28 22.72
C PRO A 194 -9.66 22.11 22.74
N GLY A 195 -9.00 22.52 23.82
CA GLY A 195 -7.55 22.40 24.00
C GLY A 195 -7.01 21.00 24.37
N VAL A 196 -7.88 19.99 24.57
CA VAL A 196 -7.46 18.59 24.72
C VAL A 196 -7.37 17.92 23.35
N SER A 197 -6.27 17.20 23.10
CA SER A 197 -5.98 16.55 21.83
C SER A 197 -6.36 15.06 21.81
N LEU A 198 -6.14 14.37 22.93
CA LEU A 198 -6.31 12.91 23.02
C LEU A 198 -6.81 12.52 24.41
N ILE A 199 -7.69 11.52 24.48
CA ILE A 199 -8.17 10.97 25.75
C ILE A 199 -7.60 9.55 25.94
N LEU A 200 -6.93 9.31 27.07
CA LEU A 200 -6.58 7.97 27.52
C LEU A 200 -7.63 7.49 28.52
N ALA A 201 -8.60 6.70 28.06
CA ALA A 201 -9.76 6.31 28.85
C ALA A 201 -9.60 4.90 29.45
N THR A 202 -9.12 4.83 30.70
CA THR A 202 -9.03 3.57 31.45
C THR A 202 -10.09 3.56 32.56
N GLY A 203 -11.17 2.84 32.34
CA GLY A 203 -12.30 2.77 33.25
C GLY A 203 -13.38 1.81 32.74
N GLY A 204 -14.52 1.78 33.41
CA GLY A 204 -15.65 0.95 32.98
C GLY A 204 -16.22 1.38 31.62
N ALA A 205 -16.99 0.47 31.00
CA ALA A 205 -17.55 0.65 29.65
C ALA A 205 -18.29 1.98 29.44
N GLY A 206 -19.01 2.47 30.45
CA GLY A 206 -19.71 3.76 30.38
C GLY A 206 -18.75 4.96 30.20
N MET A 207 -17.61 4.94 30.89
CA MET A 207 -16.60 6.01 30.78
C MET A 207 -15.90 5.97 29.43
N VAL A 208 -15.57 4.77 28.94
CA VAL A 208 -14.95 4.61 27.61
C VAL A 208 -15.90 5.06 26.51
N LYS A 209 -17.19 4.70 26.60
CA LYS A 209 -18.21 5.19 25.67
C LYS A 209 -18.31 6.71 25.69
N ALA A 210 -18.25 7.33 26.87
CA ALA A 210 -18.24 8.80 26.99
C ALA A 210 -17.00 9.42 26.32
N ALA A 211 -15.81 8.83 26.49
CA ALA A 211 -14.59 9.30 25.83
C ALA A 211 -14.69 9.22 24.30
N TYR A 212 -15.19 8.12 23.73
CA TYR A 212 -15.43 8.01 22.28
C TYR A 212 -16.58 8.89 21.77
N SER A 213 -17.47 9.36 22.65
CA SER A 213 -18.55 10.30 22.32
C SER A 213 -18.13 11.77 22.51
N SER A 214 -16.88 12.03 22.89
CA SER A 214 -16.41 13.38 23.21
C SER A 214 -16.20 14.30 22.00
N GLY A 215 -16.11 13.71 20.80
CA GLY A 215 -15.63 14.39 19.59
C GLY A 215 -14.10 14.51 19.51
N LYS A 216 -13.37 13.91 20.46
CA LYS A 216 -11.90 13.84 20.47
C LYS A 216 -11.43 12.42 20.12
N PRO A 217 -10.24 12.27 19.50
CA PRO A 217 -9.54 11.00 19.49
C PRO A 217 -9.43 10.44 20.91
N ALA A 218 -9.75 9.15 21.06
CA ALA A 218 -9.68 8.46 22.34
C ALA A 218 -9.00 7.11 22.16
N LEU A 219 -8.16 6.72 23.12
CA LEU A 219 -7.63 5.38 23.30
C LEU A 219 -8.29 4.80 24.56
N GLY A 220 -9.32 4.00 24.34
CA GLY A 220 -10.08 3.36 25.41
C GLY A 220 -9.68 1.91 25.65
N VAL A 221 -10.29 1.35 26.69
CA VAL A 221 -10.22 -0.06 27.06
C VAL A 221 -11.62 -0.71 26.98
N GLY A 222 -11.71 -1.99 27.25
CA GLY A 222 -12.97 -2.71 27.41
C GLY A 222 -12.99 -3.52 28.72
N PRO A 223 -14.16 -4.04 29.13
CA PRO A 223 -14.23 -5.03 30.20
C PRO A 223 -13.54 -6.34 29.78
N GLY A 224 -12.99 -7.08 30.75
CA GLY A 224 -12.30 -8.34 30.50
C GLY A 224 -13.06 -9.53 31.05
N ASN A 225 -13.88 -10.18 30.22
CA ASN A 225 -14.50 -11.47 30.55
C ASN A 225 -13.66 -12.66 30.06
N VAL A 226 -12.44 -12.80 30.59
CA VAL A 226 -11.40 -13.67 30.03
C VAL A 226 -11.71 -15.17 30.25
N PRO A 227 -11.88 -15.97 29.18
CA PRO A 227 -11.91 -17.41 29.29
C PRO A 227 -10.49 -18.01 29.33
N CYS A 228 -10.30 -19.04 30.15
CA CYS A 228 -9.09 -19.86 30.18
C CYS A 228 -9.41 -21.30 29.83
N TYR A 229 -8.97 -21.75 28.66
CA TYR A 229 -9.18 -23.12 28.18
C TYR A 229 -7.96 -23.99 28.50
N ILE A 230 -8.16 -25.03 29.31
CA ILE A 230 -7.16 -26.06 29.61
C ILE A 230 -7.49 -27.28 28.74
N GLU A 231 -6.80 -27.38 27.62
CA GLU A 231 -6.94 -28.48 26.66
C GLU A 231 -6.21 -29.72 27.19
N LYS A 232 -6.69 -30.91 26.83
CA LYS A 232 -6.21 -32.20 27.38
C LYS A 232 -4.72 -32.49 27.28
N THR A 233 -3.96 -31.80 26.42
CA THR A 233 -2.48 -31.96 26.34
C THR A 233 -1.72 -31.02 27.27
N ALA A 234 -2.40 -30.13 27.99
CA ALA A 234 -1.77 -29.15 28.85
C ALA A 234 -0.96 -29.79 29.99
N ASN A 235 0.15 -29.14 30.36
CA ASN A 235 0.76 -29.33 31.67
C ASN A 235 -0.18 -28.80 32.76
N ILE A 236 -0.90 -29.71 33.42
CA ILE A 236 -1.95 -29.41 34.40
C ILE A 236 -1.42 -28.58 35.58
N LYS A 237 -0.26 -28.94 36.14
CA LYS A 237 0.30 -28.23 37.30
C LYS A 237 0.66 -26.78 36.97
N ARG A 238 1.28 -26.55 35.81
CA ARG A 238 1.55 -25.19 35.31
C ARG A 238 0.24 -24.44 35.10
N ALA A 239 -0.72 -25.04 34.39
CA ALA A 239 -1.98 -24.39 34.08
C ALA A 239 -2.76 -23.97 35.33
N VAL A 240 -2.84 -24.82 36.35
CA VAL A 240 -3.50 -24.50 37.62
C VAL A 240 -2.72 -23.44 38.41
N ASN A 241 -1.39 -23.53 38.47
CA ASN A 241 -0.57 -22.52 39.13
C ASN A 241 -0.74 -21.14 38.48
N ASP A 242 -0.69 -21.07 37.15
CA ASP A 242 -0.85 -19.84 36.37
C ASP A 242 -2.24 -19.22 36.57
N LEU A 243 -3.28 -20.05 36.51
CA LEU A 243 -4.67 -19.65 36.77
C LEU A 243 -4.83 -19.05 38.17
N ILE A 244 -4.28 -19.71 39.20
CA ILE A 244 -4.37 -19.24 40.58
C ILE A 244 -3.56 -17.95 40.78
N LEU A 245 -2.33 -17.91 40.27
CA LEU A 245 -1.46 -16.73 40.33
C LEU A 245 -2.16 -15.51 39.75
N SER A 246 -2.70 -15.63 38.54
CA SER A 246 -3.37 -14.52 37.86
C SER A 246 -4.67 -14.12 38.58
N LYS A 247 -5.50 -15.09 38.99
CA LYS A 247 -6.81 -14.79 39.58
C LYS A 247 -6.73 -14.21 40.99
N THR A 248 -5.70 -14.56 41.75
CA THR A 248 -5.52 -14.08 43.12
C THR A 248 -4.74 -12.77 43.20
N PHE A 249 -3.99 -12.41 42.15
CA PHE A 249 -3.21 -11.17 42.11
C PHE A 249 -4.08 -9.92 42.29
N ASP A 250 -3.78 -9.17 43.35
CA ASP A 250 -4.53 -8.01 43.84
C ASP A 250 -6.02 -8.34 44.02
N ASN A 251 -6.32 -9.56 44.50
CA ASN A 251 -7.65 -10.14 44.62
C ASN A 251 -8.46 -10.10 43.30
N GLY A 252 -7.81 -10.36 42.16
CA GLY A 252 -8.49 -10.49 40.86
C GLY A 252 -8.97 -9.17 40.26
N MET A 253 -8.39 -8.04 40.68
CA MET A 253 -8.80 -6.71 40.19
C MET A 253 -8.20 -6.30 38.83
N ILE A 254 -7.28 -7.09 38.28
CA ILE A 254 -6.79 -6.88 36.92
C ILE A 254 -7.89 -7.33 35.94
N CYS A 255 -8.28 -6.46 35.01
CA CYS A 255 -9.32 -6.75 34.02
C CYS A 255 -8.98 -7.97 33.13
N ALA A 256 -7.69 -8.21 32.90
CA ALA A 256 -7.25 -9.40 32.20
C ALA A 256 -7.32 -10.70 33.02
N SER A 257 -7.67 -10.66 34.31
CA SER A 257 -7.75 -11.88 35.12
C SER A 257 -8.83 -12.83 34.61
N GLU A 258 -8.59 -14.12 34.73
CA GLU A 258 -9.47 -15.19 34.28
C GLU A 258 -10.83 -15.05 34.97
N GLN A 259 -11.89 -15.15 34.19
CA GLN A 259 -13.27 -15.13 34.68
C GLN A 259 -13.89 -16.53 34.66
N ALA A 260 -13.35 -17.43 33.83
CA ALA A 260 -13.65 -18.84 33.92
C ALA A 260 -12.46 -19.73 33.52
N VAL A 261 -12.50 -20.95 34.04
CA VAL A 261 -11.70 -22.07 33.56
C VAL A 261 -12.62 -23.05 32.82
N ILE A 262 -12.24 -23.41 31.60
CA ILE A 262 -12.92 -24.35 30.71
C ILE A 262 -11.97 -25.52 30.53
N VAL A 263 -12.39 -26.74 30.86
CA VAL A 263 -11.49 -27.89 30.94
C VAL A 263 -12.07 -29.08 30.21
N ASP A 264 -11.25 -29.72 29.38
CA ASP A 264 -11.60 -30.97 28.70
C ASP A 264 -11.94 -32.07 29.71
N LYS A 265 -13.00 -32.84 29.42
CA LYS A 265 -13.50 -33.91 30.30
C LYS A 265 -12.42 -34.92 30.69
N GLU A 266 -11.42 -35.16 29.82
CA GLU A 266 -10.34 -36.11 30.00
C GLU A 266 -9.44 -35.77 31.20
N ILE A 267 -9.24 -34.48 31.45
CA ILE A 267 -8.33 -33.98 32.51
C ILE A 267 -9.07 -33.23 33.63
N TYR A 268 -10.40 -33.09 33.52
CA TYR A 268 -11.23 -32.32 34.46
C TYR A 268 -11.00 -32.68 35.94
N GLU A 269 -11.05 -33.97 36.28
CA GLU A 269 -10.91 -34.41 37.68
C GLU A 269 -9.49 -34.15 38.22
N GLN A 270 -8.47 -34.22 37.36
CA GLN A 270 -7.08 -33.91 37.74
C GLN A 270 -6.90 -32.41 38.01
N VAL A 271 -7.45 -31.57 37.12
CA VAL A 271 -7.44 -30.11 37.30
C VAL A 271 -8.21 -29.70 38.56
N LYS A 272 -9.42 -30.24 38.76
CA LYS A 272 -10.24 -29.98 39.96
C LYS A 272 -9.51 -30.37 41.24
N LYS A 273 -8.88 -31.55 41.26
CA LYS A 273 -8.09 -32.02 42.40
C LYS A 273 -6.91 -31.08 42.71
N GLU A 274 -6.11 -30.73 41.70
CA GLU A 274 -4.96 -29.83 41.86
C GLU A 274 -5.40 -28.44 42.36
N MET A 275 -6.55 -27.91 41.89
CA MET A 275 -7.12 -26.66 42.39
C MET A 275 -7.51 -26.76 43.88
N ILE A 276 -8.15 -27.86 44.30
CA ILE A 276 -8.53 -28.09 45.70
C ILE A 276 -7.29 -28.21 46.60
N GLU A 277 -6.27 -28.95 46.16
CA GLU A 277 -4.99 -29.08 46.87
C GLU A 277 -4.30 -27.72 47.06
N ASN A 278 -4.52 -26.79 46.13
CA ASN A 278 -4.03 -25.41 46.19
C ASN A 278 -4.98 -24.41 46.89
N ARG A 279 -5.97 -24.89 47.64
CA ARG A 279 -6.94 -24.10 48.44
C ARG A 279 -7.96 -23.31 47.61
N CYS A 280 -8.35 -23.80 46.43
CA CYS A 280 -9.58 -23.35 45.76
C CYS A 280 -10.78 -24.12 46.31
N TYR A 281 -11.88 -23.42 46.61
CA TYR A 281 -13.08 -24.01 47.18
C TYR A 281 -14.18 -24.13 46.12
N PHE A 282 -14.61 -25.35 45.82
CA PHE A 282 -15.71 -25.62 44.88
C PHE A 282 -17.06 -25.53 45.61
N LEU A 283 -17.90 -24.59 45.17
CA LEU A 283 -19.20 -24.32 45.77
C LEU A 283 -20.21 -25.42 45.42
N ASN A 284 -21.03 -25.82 46.39
CA ASN A 284 -22.23 -26.62 46.12
C ASN A 284 -23.36 -25.76 45.51
N GLU A 285 -24.47 -26.39 45.12
CA GLU A 285 -25.58 -25.68 44.45
C GLU A 285 -26.25 -24.59 45.32
N GLU A 286 -26.30 -24.75 46.64
CA GLU A 286 -26.88 -23.76 47.55
C GLU A 286 -25.93 -22.57 47.75
N GLU A 287 -24.66 -22.88 48.04
CA GLU A 287 -23.58 -21.90 48.18
C GLU A 287 -23.43 -21.07 46.90
N LYS A 288 -23.46 -21.72 45.72
CA LYS A 288 -23.39 -21.06 44.42
C LYS A 288 -24.47 -19.99 44.26
N LYS A 289 -25.73 -20.29 44.61
CA LYS A 289 -26.84 -19.32 44.52
C LYS A 289 -26.65 -18.11 45.43
N LYS A 290 -26.13 -18.33 46.64
CA LYS A 290 -25.80 -17.26 47.60
C LYS A 290 -24.69 -16.35 47.06
N VAL A 291 -23.60 -16.94 46.53
CA VAL A 291 -22.51 -16.17 45.90
C VAL A 291 -23.00 -15.44 44.66
N GLU A 292 -23.80 -16.08 43.81
CA GLU A 292 -24.34 -15.49 42.57
C GLU A 292 -25.12 -14.21 42.84
N LYS A 293 -26.04 -14.26 43.83
CA LYS A 293 -26.86 -13.11 44.24
C LYS A 293 -26.04 -11.96 44.83
N LEU A 294 -24.92 -12.27 45.49
CA LEU A 294 -24.04 -11.26 46.07
C LEU A 294 -23.14 -10.61 45.00
N VAL A 295 -22.54 -11.42 44.12
CA VAL A 295 -21.47 -10.99 43.21
C VAL A 295 -22.01 -10.18 42.04
N ILE A 296 -23.15 -10.55 41.49
CA ILE A 296 -23.79 -9.83 40.39
C ILE A 296 -25.09 -9.21 40.87
N ASN A 297 -25.19 -7.88 40.75
CA ASN A 297 -26.40 -7.18 41.11
C ASN A 297 -27.50 -7.43 40.06
N GLU A 298 -28.62 -8.02 40.48
CA GLU A 298 -29.74 -8.39 39.61
C GLU A 298 -30.37 -7.18 38.90
N ASN A 299 -30.36 -5.99 39.52
CA ASN A 299 -30.98 -4.79 38.96
C ASN A 299 -30.12 -4.12 37.88
N THR A 300 -28.81 -4.02 38.12
CA THR A 300 -27.88 -3.36 37.18
C THR A 300 -27.21 -4.33 36.22
N CYS A 301 -27.35 -5.64 36.44
CA CYS A 301 -26.64 -6.70 35.72
C CYS A 301 -25.11 -6.50 35.70
N ALA A 302 -24.57 -5.79 36.70
CA ALA A 302 -23.16 -5.47 36.85
C ALA A 302 -22.59 -6.10 38.12
N VAL A 303 -21.25 -6.18 38.18
CA VAL A 303 -20.55 -6.64 39.39
C VAL A 303 -20.91 -5.75 40.58
N ASN A 304 -21.12 -6.37 41.74
CA ASN A 304 -21.31 -5.64 42.99
C ASN A 304 -20.01 -4.89 43.34
N PRO A 305 -20.00 -3.56 43.49
CA PRO A 305 -18.79 -2.81 43.78
C PRO A 305 -18.17 -3.16 45.14
N ASP A 306 -18.93 -3.72 46.08
CA ASP A 306 -18.48 -4.01 47.45
C ASP A 306 -17.59 -5.26 47.54
N ILE A 307 -17.69 -6.18 46.56
CA ILE A 307 -16.87 -7.40 46.51
C ILE A 307 -15.57 -7.22 45.70
N VAL A 308 -15.45 -6.14 44.93
CA VAL A 308 -14.31 -5.89 44.06
C VAL A 308 -13.02 -5.81 44.88
N GLY A 309 -12.05 -6.68 44.59
CA GLY A 309 -10.77 -6.75 45.29
C GLY A 309 -10.85 -7.24 46.74
N LYS A 310 -11.93 -7.89 47.16
CA LYS A 310 -12.01 -8.56 48.46
C LYS A 310 -11.44 -9.99 48.39
N PRO A 311 -10.84 -10.51 49.47
CA PRO A 311 -10.43 -11.91 49.55
C PRO A 311 -11.62 -12.88 49.42
N ALA A 312 -11.37 -14.09 48.92
CA ALA A 312 -12.41 -15.10 48.73
C ALA A 312 -13.16 -15.46 50.03
N TYR A 313 -12.44 -15.54 51.15
CA TYR A 313 -13.02 -15.77 52.48
C TYR A 313 -14.03 -14.68 52.88
N GLU A 314 -13.69 -13.41 52.69
CA GLU A 314 -14.60 -12.30 53.02
C GLU A 314 -15.85 -12.31 52.12
N ILE A 315 -15.70 -12.64 50.83
CA ILE A 315 -16.84 -12.77 49.91
C ILE A 315 -17.75 -13.91 50.36
N ALA A 316 -17.20 -15.07 50.76
CA ALA A 316 -17.98 -16.18 51.28
C ALA A 316 -18.74 -15.78 52.56
N LYS A 317 -18.07 -15.08 53.48
CA LYS A 317 -18.68 -14.55 54.71
C LYS A 317 -19.82 -13.57 54.41
N MET A 318 -19.63 -12.65 53.47
CA MET A 318 -20.67 -11.72 53.00
C MET A 318 -21.86 -12.46 52.36
N ALA A 319 -21.62 -13.60 51.72
CA ALA A 319 -22.66 -14.46 51.13
C ALA A 319 -23.33 -15.39 52.16
N GLY A 320 -22.87 -15.41 53.41
CA GLY A 320 -23.37 -16.31 54.46
C GLY A 320 -22.92 -17.76 54.29
N ILE A 321 -21.70 -17.97 53.80
CA ILE A 321 -21.07 -19.28 53.57
C ILE A 321 -19.80 -19.38 54.41
N ALA A 322 -19.56 -20.56 55.02
CA ALA A 322 -18.34 -20.84 55.76
C ALA A 322 -17.33 -21.58 54.88
N VAL A 323 -16.16 -20.99 54.67
CA VAL A 323 -15.02 -21.59 53.97
C VAL A 323 -13.76 -21.43 54.82
N PRO A 324 -12.70 -22.25 54.63
CA PRO A 324 -11.42 -22.06 55.30
C PRO A 324 -10.85 -20.64 55.06
N GLU A 325 -10.22 -20.03 56.06
CA GLU A 325 -9.71 -18.65 55.95
C GLU A 325 -8.62 -18.49 54.88
N ASP A 326 -7.86 -19.56 54.60
CA ASP A 326 -6.82 -19.60 53.58
C ASP A 326 -7.37 -19.92 52.17
N THR A 327 -8.69 -19.89 51.98
CA THR A 327 -9.32 -20.09 50.67
C THR A 327 -8.86 -19.01 49.69
N LYS A 328 -8.29 -19.44 48.56
CA LYS A 328 -7.76 -18.53 47.53
C LYS A 328 -8.81 -18.08 46.53
N ILE A 329 -9.67 -19.00 46.07
CA ILE A 329 -10.66 -18.76 45.01
C ILE A 329 -11.94 -19.53 45.33
N LEU A 330 -13.10 -18.88 45.15
CA LEU A 330 -14.41 -19.56 45.11
C LEU A 330 -14.72 -19.98 43.68
N VAL A 331 -14.94 -21.28 43.46
CA VAL A 331 -15.15 -21.87 42.14
C VAL A 331 -16.59 -22.34 41.98
N ALA A 332 -17.29 -21.84 40.97
CA ALA A 332 -18.68 -22.19 40.67
C ALA A 332 -18.76 -23.01 39.38
N GLU A 333 -19.23 -24.26 39.47
CA GLU A 333 -19.52 -25.09 38.29
C GLU A 333 -20.80 -24.60 37.58
N LEU A 334 -20.67 -24.23 36.30
CA LEU A 334 -21.75 -23.66 35.48
C LEU A 334 -22.07 -24.54 34.27
N LYS A 335 -23.32 -24.44 33.78
CA LYS A 335 -23.80 -25.20 32.61
C LYS A 335 -23.84 -24.40 31.31
N GLY A 336 -23.62 -23.09 31.37
CA GLY A 336 -23.63 -22.22 30.20
C GLY A 336 -23.17 -20.80 30.51
N VAL A 337 -23.14 -19.96 29.47
CA VAL A 337 -22.74 -18.55 29.54
C VAL A 337 -23.96 -17.68 29.22
N GLY A 338 -24.05 -16.51 29.84
CA GLY A 338 -25.08 -15.50 29.54
C GLY A 338 -25.90 -15.08 30.75
N PRO A 339 -27.01 -14.33 30.54
CA PRO A 339 -27.78 -13.74 31.63
C PRO A 339 -28.38 -14.74 32.62
N LYS A 340 -28.65 -15.98 32.18
CA LYS A 340 -29.15 -17.08 33.04
C LYS A 340 -28.06 -17.66 33.96
N TYR A 341 -26.80 -17.31 33.71
CA TYR A 341 -25.64 -17.74 34.48
C TYR A 341 -24.83 -16.51 34.90
N PRO A 342 -25.30 -15.69 35.85
CA PRO A 342 -24.67 -14.41 36.20
C PRO A 342 -23.16 -14.49 36.50
N LEU A 343 -22.70 -15.56 37.17
CA LEU A 343 -21.27 -15.77 37.46
C LEU A 343 -20.40 -16.00 36.21
N SER A 344 -21.00 -16.12 35.02
CA SER A 344 -20.27 -16.13 33.73
C SER A 344 -19.81 -14.74 33.25
N ARG A 345 -20.18 -13.65 33.94
CA ARG A 345 -19.71 -12.27 33.68
C ARG A 345 -18.33 -12.01 34.30
N GLU A 346 -17.79 -10.83 34.03
CA GLU A 346 -16.64 -10.26 34.76
C GLU A 346 -16.99 -10.02 36.25
N LYS A 347 -16.09 -10.43 37.16
CA LYS A 347 -16.32 -10.44 38.61
C LYS A 347 -15.32 -9.62 39.43
N LEU A 348 -14.18 -9.23 38.85
CA LEU A 348 -13.10 -8.41 39.48
C LEU A 348 -12.77 -8.78 40.95
N SER A 349 -12.81 -10.08 41.25
CA SER A 349 -12.68 -10.69 42.57
C SER A 349 -12.20 -12.14 42.41
N PRO A 350 -11.74 -12.82 43.47
CA PRO A 350 -11.31 -14.22 43.42
C PRO A 350 -12.51 -15.19 43.40
N VAL A 351 -13.44 -14.96 42.48
CA VAL A 351 -14.56 -15.84 42.13
C VAL A 351 -14.38 -16.27 40.68
N LEU A 352 -14.46 -17.56 40.40
CA LEU A 352 -14.16 -18.16 39.10
C LEU A 352 -15.27 -19.12 38.65
N ALA A 353 -15.73 -18.98 37.41
CA ALA A 353 -16.62 -20.00 36.82
C ALA A 353 -15.79 -21.21 36.34
N CYS A 354 -16.36 -22.40 36.43
CA CYS A 354 -15.73 -23.64 35.95
C CYS A 354 -16.68 -24.40 35.02
N TYR A 355 -16.14 -24.87 33.89
CA TYR A 355 -16.87 -25.64 32.89
C TYR A 355 -16.14 -26.93 32.56
N LYS A 356 -16.86 -28.05 32.61
CA LYS A 356 -16.44 -29.34 32.05
C LYS A 356 -16.99 -29.45 30.63
N VAL A 357 -16.12 -29.56 29.63
CA VAL A 357 -16.52 -29.66 28.21
C VAL A 357 -16.22 -31.05 27.63
N ASN A 358 -17.07 -31.51 26.73
CA ASN A 358 -17.01 -32.88 26.19
C ASN A 358 -16.10 -33.03 24.97
N SER A 359 -15.68 -31.90 24.38
CA SER A 359 -14.84 -31.81 23.20
C SER A 359 -14.16 -30.44 23.11
N THR A 360 -13.08 -30.36 22.35
CA THR A 360 -12.39 -29.10 22.05
C THR A 360 -13.29 -28.07 21.37
N GLU A 361 -14.18 -28.51 20.49
CA GLU A 361 -15.16 -27.62 19.84
C GLU A 361 -16.11 -26.98 20.86
N GLU A 362 -16.59 -27.75 21.83
CA GLU A 362 -17.39 -27.22 22.93
C GLU A 362 -16.57 -26.24 23.79
N GLY A 363 -15.29 -26.55 24.03
CA GLY A 363 -14.35 -25.67 24.73
C GLY A 363 -14.19 -24.32 24.03
N PHE A 364 -13.94 -24.32 22.73
CA PHE A 364 -13.83 -23.11 21.92
C PHE A 364 -15.15 -22.34 21.93
N LYS A 365 -16.28 -23.01 21.75
CA LYS A 365 -17.61 -22.36 21.81
C LYS A 365 -17.88 -21.71 23.17
N ARG A 366 -17.50 -22.34 24.29
CA ARG A 366 -17.62 -21.71 25.62
C ARG A 366 -16.79 -20.45 25.72
N CYS A 367 -15.56 -20.48 25.21
CA CYS A 367 -14.68 -19.32 25.20
C CYS A 367 -15.24 -18.17 24.35
N GLU A 368 -15.75 -18.47 23.15
CA GLU A 368 -16.42 -17.49 22.28
C GLU A 368 -17.61 -16.82 22.98
N GLU A 369 -18.49 -17.61 23.58
CA GLU A 369 -19.66 -17.07 24.28
C GLU A 369 -19.28 -16.17 25.45
N MET A 370 -18.19 -16.48 26.18
CA MET A 370 -17.69 -15.61 27.24
C MET A 370 -17.17 -14.28 26.71
N LEU A 371 -16.41 -14.32 25.60
CA LEU A 371 -15.94 -13.10 24.95
C LEU A 371 -17.14 -12.27 24.47
N GLU A 372 -18.10 -12.88 23.78
CA GLU A 372 -19.33 -12.21 23.33
C GLU A 372 -20.14 -11.64 24.51
N PHE A 373 -20.07 -12.28 25.68
CA PHE A 373 -20.69 -11.83 26.91
C PHE A 373 -19.77 -10.93 27.76
N GLY A 374 -19.23 -9.87 27.15
CA GLY A 374 -18.54 -8.79 27.86
C GLY A 374 -17.02 -8.94 27.98
N GLY A 375 -16.37 -9.69 27.09
CA GLY A 375 -14.91 -9.81 26.98
C GLY A 375 -14.34 -9.53 25.58
N LEU A 376 -15.19 -9.16 24.61
CA LEU A 376 -14.80 -8.93 23.22
C LEU A 376 -13.60 -8.00 23.10
N GLY A 377 -12.57 -8.49 22.41
CA GLY A 377 -11.37 -7.74 22.12
C GLY A 377 -10.34 -7.69 23.25
N HIS A 378 -10.66 -8.13 24.46
CA HIS A 378 -9.76 -8.02 25.60
C HIS A 378 -8.68 -9.11 25.60
N SER A 379 -8.89 -10.24 26.27
CA SER A 379 -7.92 -11.33 26.38
C SER A 379 -8.59 -12.70 26.35
N ALA A 380 -7.88 -13.73 25.91
CA ALA A 380 -8.26 -15.13 26.03
C ALA A 380 -7.01 -16.00 26.28
N VAL A 381 -7.16 -17.07 27.06
CA VAL A 381 -6.04 -17.93 27.47
C VAL A 381 -6.27 -19.36 27.01
N ILE A 382 -5.21 -20.00 26.52
CA ILE A 382 -5.17 -21.44 26.28
C ILE A 382 -3.93 -22.05 26.94
N HIS A 383 -4.13 -23.13 27.69
CA HIS A 383 -3.07 -24.04 28.10
C HIS A 383 -3.17 -25.29 27.22
N SER A 384 -2.12 -25.57 26.45
CA SER A 384 -2.02 -26.72 25.55
C SER A 384 -0.58 -26.87 25.09
N ASP A 385 -0.10 -28.11 24.93
CA ASP A 385 1.18 -28.40 24.26
C ASP A 385 0.96 -28.79 22.78
N ASN A 386 -0.28 -28.70 22.28
CA ASN A 386 -0.64 -28.93 20.88
C ASN A 386 -0.69 -27.62 20.08
N GLN A 387 0.34 -27.40 19.26
CA GLN A 387 0.47 -26.16 18.48
C GLN A 387 -0.67 -25.92 17.47
N ASN A 388 -1.29 -26.98 16.94
CA ASN A 388 -2.43 -26.84 16.04
C ASN A 388 -3.64 -26.28 16.78
N MET A 389 -3.88 -26.75 18.02
CA MET A 389 -4.99 -26.24 18.84
C MET A 389 -4.76 -24.79 19.27
N VAL A 390 -3.52 -24.45 19.63
CA VAL A 390 -3.13 -23.06 19.91
C VAL A 390 -3.39 -22.15 18.72
N THR A 391 -3.02 -22.59 17.52
CA THR A 391 -3.21 -21.83 16.28
C THR A 391 -4.70 -21.63 15.96
N GLU A 392 -5.51 -22.68 16.07
CA GLU A 392 -6.95 -22.58 15.82
C GLU A 392 -7.67 -21.73 16.88
N PHE A 393 -7.28 -21.84 18.16
CA PHE A 393 -7.77 -20.96 19.21
C PHE A 393 -7.46 -19.49 18.90
N GLY A 394 -6.23 -19.18 18.49
CA GLY A 394 -5.82 -17.83 18.12
C GLY A 394 -6.56 -17.25 16.91
N LYS A 395 -6.94 -18.08 15.93
CA LYS A 395 -7.76 -17.64 14.78
C LYS A 395 -9.21 -17.34 15.17
N ARG A 396 -9.74 -18.07 16.14
CA ARG A 396 -11.17 -18.09 16.45
C ARG A 396 -11.56 -17.10 17.56
N MET A 397 -10.73 -16.95 18.58
CA MET A 397 -11.02 -16.05 19.71
C MET A 397 -10.91 -14.58 19.30
N LYS A 398 -12.03 -13.84 19.42
CA LYS A 398 -12.10 -12.39 19.17
C LYS A 398 -11.50 -11.60 20.35
N ALA A 399 -10.19 -11.71 20.57
CA ALA A 399 -9.46 -11.01 21.61
C ALA A 399 -8.14 -10.42 21.09
N GLY A 400 -7.72 -9.26 21.60
CA GLY A 400 -6.47 -8.60 21.21
C GLY A 400 -5.22 -9.23 21.81
N ARG A 401 -5.35 -9.95 22.94
CA ARG A 401 -4.29 -10.73 23.57
C ARG A 401 -4.70 -12.19 23.67
N ILE A 402 -4.05 -13.05 22.90
CA ILE A 402 -4.13 -14.50 23.05
C ILE A 402 -2.93 -14.95 23.88
N ILE A 403 -3.17 -15.59 25.01
CA ILE A 403 -2.13 -15.96 25.97
C ILE A 403 -2.03 -17.48 25.98
N VAL A 404 -0.82 -17.99 25.80
CA VAL A 404 -0.55 -19.42 25.68
C VAL A 404 0.35 -19.84 26.83
N ASN A 405 -0.11 -20.81 27.63
CA ASN A 405 0.68 -21.40 28.71
C ASN A 405 1.29 -20.39 29.71
N ALA A 406 0.52 -19.36 30.08
CA ALA A 406 0.94 -18.32 31.00
C ALA A 406 -0.25 -17.72 31.77
N PRO A 407 -0.02 -17.12 32.95
CA PRO A 407 -1.06 -16.45 33.73
C PRO A 407 -1.65 -15.25 32.96
N SER A 408 -2.97 -15.10 32.93
CA SER A 408 -3.62 -14.09 32.08
C SER A 408 -3.30 -12.65 32.48
N SER A 409 -3.33 -12.33 33.77
CA SER A 409 -3.15 -10.95 34.25
C SER A 409 -1.77 -10.42 33.88
N GLN A 410 -0.72 -11.17 34.24
CA GLN A 410 0.68 -10.81 33.98
C GLN A 410 1.01 -10.97 32.49
N GLY A 411 0.46 -11.97 31.81
CA GLY A 411 0.62 -12.14 30.37
C GLY A 411 -0.02 -11.01 29.55
N ALA A 412 -1.21 -10.55 29.92
CA ALA A 412 -1.92 -9.51 29.16
C ALA A 412 -1.29 -8.12 29.32
N ILE A 413 -0.79 -7.80 30.50
CA ILE A 413 -0.13 -6.50 30.72
C ILE A 413 1.22 -6.43 30.00
N GLY A 414 1.89 -7.56 29.76
CA GLY A 414 3.08 -7.68 28.90
C GLY A 414 4.42 -7.72 29.64
N ASP A 415 5.49 -8.00 28.89
CA ASP A 415 6.92 -8.05 29.26
C ASP A 415 7.34 -9.11 30.30
N ILE A 416 6.47 -9.50 31.23
CA ILE A 416 6.81 -10.45 32.31
C ILE A 416 6.87 -11.91 31.82
N TYR A 417 5.88 -12.33 31.04
CA TYR A 417 5.75 -13.71 30.53
C TYR A 417 5.82 -13.81 29.00
N ASN A 418 5.82 -12.67 28.30
CA ASN A 418 5.81 -12.59 26.85
C ASN A 418 6.34 -11.24 26.36
N ALA A 419 6.46 -11.09 25.05
CA ALA A 419 6.97 -9.88 24.41
C ALA A 419 5.90 -8.81 24.10
N TYR A 420 4.72 -8.85 24.76
CA TYR A 420 3.74 -7.78 24.60
C TYR A 420 4.26 -6.49 25.25
N ILE A 421 3.89 -5.35 24.65
CA ILE A 421 4.21 -4.02 25.19
C ILE A 421 3.66 -3.91 26.63
N PRO A 422 4.48 -3.61 27.63
CA PRO A 422 4.02 -3.47 29.00
C PRO A 422 3.05 -2.28 29.13
N SER A 423 1.85 -2.50 29.67
CA SER A 423 0.81 -1.47 29.74
C SER A 423 -0.25 -1.75 30.79
N LEU A 424 -0.86 -0.66 31.28
CA LEU A 424 -2.07 -0.69 32.11
C LEU A 424 -3.28 -0.08 31.39
N THR A 425 -3.19 0.07 30.06
CA THR A 425 -4.29 0.48 29.18
C THR A 425 -4.33 -0.48 28.00
N LEU A 426 -5.19 -1.50 28.12
CA LEU A 426 -5.28 -2.63 27.19
C LEU A 426 -6.41 -2.36 26.18
N GLY A 427 -6.06 -1.94 24.98
CA GLY A 427 -7.03 -1.61 23.95
C GLY A 427 -7.76 -2.86 23.44
N CYS A 428 -9.09 -2.81 23.31
CA CYS A 428 -9.90 -3.98 22.89
C CYS A 428 -10.24 -4.00 21.39
N GLY A 429 -9.64 -3.10 20.60
CA GLY A 429 -9.87 -3.00 19.15
C GLY A 429 -11.33 -2.78 18.79
N THR A 430 -11.67 -3.01 17.53
CA THR A 430 -13.02 -2.79 17.01
C THR A 430 -14.06 -3.73 17.66
N PHE A 431 -13.64 -4.91 18.13
CA PHE A 431 -14.51 -5.84 18.87
C PHE A 431 -15.05 -5.22 20.16
N GLY A 432 -14.22 -4.45 20.88
CA GLY A 432 -14.60 -3.73 22.11
C GLY A 432 -15.01 -2.27 21.88
N GLY A 433 -15.16 -1.82 20.63
CA GLY A 433 -15.45 -0.42 20.31
C GLY A 433 -14.30 0.55 20.61
N ASN A 434 -13.05 0.10 20.48
CA ASN A 434 -11.85 0.91 20.68
C ASN A 434 -11.08 1.11 19.35
N SER A 435 -10.30 2.19 19.30
CA SER A 435 -9.44 2.57 18.17
C SER A 435 -8.12 1.78 18.12
N VAL A 436 -7.76 1.10 19.21
CA VAL A 436 -6.52 0.33 19.35
C VAL A 436 -6.82 -1.03 19.96
N SER A 437 -6.19 -2.09 19.46
CA SER A 437 -6.21 -3.46 20.02
C SER A 437 -4.93 -3.81 20.77
N THR A 438 -3.90 -2.99 20.63
CA THR A 438 -2.59 -3.15 21.27
C THR A 438 -2.62 -2.69 22.72
N ASN A 439 -1.59 -3.08 23.46
CA ASN A 439 -1.24 -2.46 24.72
C ASN A 439 -0.74 -1.02 24.44
N VAL A 440 -1.41 -0.02 25.01
CA VAL A 440 -1.07 1.39 24.76
C VAL A 440 0.28 1.72 25.39
N SER A 441 1.09 2.51 24.68
CA SER A 441 2.43 2.97 25.08
C SER A 441 2.80 4.25 24.30
N ALA A 442 4.01 4.76 24.48
CA ALA A 442 4.53 6.01 23.91
C ALA A 442 4.27 6.13 22.39
N ILE A 443 4.45 5.06 21.61
CA ILE A 443 4.23 5.08 20.15
C ILE A 443 2.82 5.53 19.73
N HIS A 444 1.82 5.41 20.61
CA HIS A 444 0.44 5.81 20.33
C HIS A 444 0.17 7.29 20.64
N LEU A 445 1.14 7.99 21.23
CA LEU A 445 1.03 9.37 21.71
C LEU A 445 1.85 10.35 20.85
N ILE A 446 2.23 9.93 19.64
CA ILE A 446 2.87 10.79 18.64
C ILE A 446 2.10 10.74 17.32
N ASN A 447 2.13 11.85 16.60
CA ASN A 447 1.86 11.90 15.18
C ASN A 447 3.18 11.67 14.42
N ILE A 448 3.13 10.91 13.33
CA ILE A 448 4.27 10.71 12.42
C ILE A 448 4.08 11.57 11.18
N LYS A 449 4.92 12.60 11.04
CA LYS A 449 5.02 13.38 9.80
C LYS A 449 5.98 12.67 8.85
N ARG A 450 5.56 12.44 7.61
CA ARG A 450 6.40 11.85 6.56
C ARG A 450 6.84 12.91 5.57
N MET A 451 8.14 13.09 5.47
CA MET A 451 8.78 13.94 4.47
C MET A 451 9.39 13.05 3.39
N ALA A 452 8.93 13.19 2.15
CA ALA A 452 9.41 12.43 1.00
C ALA A 452 10.14 13.36 0.02
N LYS A 453 11.28 12.92 -0.53
CA LYS A 453 11.98 13.68 -1.59
C LYS A 453 11.49 13.25 -2.98
N ARG A 454 11.73 14.11 -3.99
CA ARG A 454 11.44 13.78 -5.39
C ARG A 454 12.30 12.59 -5.81
N THR A 455 11.66 11.52 -6.26
CA THR A 455 12.32 10.40 -6.92
C THR A 455 11.95 10.37 -8.40
N VAL A 456 12.82 9.79 -9.22
CA VAL A 456 12.54 9.56 -10.63
C VAL A 456 12.16 8.11 -10.85
N ASN A 457 11.25 7.88 -11.79
CA ASN A 457 10.95 6.52 -12.23
C ASN A 457 12.18 5.94 -12.93
N MET A 458 12.57 4.72 -12.56
CA MET A 458 13.56 3.97 -13.34
C MET A 458 13.07 3.84 -14.79
N GLN A 459 13.91 4.20 -15.76
CA GLN A 459 13.68 3.93 -17.18
C GLN A 459 14.54 2.75 -17.60
N TRP A 460 14.17 2.11 -18.71
CA TRP A 460 14.94 1.03 -19.30
C TRP A 460 15.16 1.26 -20.77
N PHE A 461 16.18 0.58 -21.29
CA PHE A 461 16.45 0.50 -22.71
C PHE A 461 16.35 -0.97 -23.13
N LYS A 462 15.25 -1.33 -23.77
CA LYS A 462 14.90 -2.69 -24.23
C LYS A 462 14.83 -2.69 -25.75
N VAL A 463 15.67 -3.53 -26.34
CA VAL A 463 15.76 -3.81 -27.77
C VAL A 463 16.11 -5.31 -27.91
N PRO A 464 15.95 -5.91 -29.10
CA PRO A 464 16.38 -7.29 -29.33
C PRO A 464 17.85 -7.49 -28.91
N PRO A 465 18.18 -8.61 -28.24
CA PRO A 465 19.55 -8.89 -27.83
C PRO A 465 20.48 -9.13 -29.03
N LYS A 466 19.93 -9.43 -30.21
CA LYS A 466 20.68 -9.68 -31.44
C LYS A 466 20.08 -8.87 -32.59
N ILE A 467 20.86 -7.96 -33.15
CA ILE A 467 20.51 -7.18 -34.34
C ILE A 467 21.60 -7.42 -35.38
N TYR A 468 21.27 -8.15 -36.45
CA TYR A 468 22.16 -8.36 -37.59
C TYR A 468 21.77 -7.38 -38.69
N PHE A 469 22.73 -6.66 -39.25
CA PHE A 469 22.52 -5.70 -40.32
C PHE A 469 23.59 -5.90 -41.41
N GLU A 470 23.48 -5.17 -42.52
CA GLU A 470 24.24 -5.31 -43.77
C GLU A 470 23.62 -6.28 -44.80
N LYS A 471 24.00 -6.10 -46.06
CA LYS A 471 23.58 -6.96 -47.18
C LYS A 471 23.95 -8.42 -46.90
N ASN A 472 22.98 -9.32 -47.04
CA ASN A 472 23.09 -10.75 -46.74
C ASN A 472 23.10 -11.12 -45.24
N ALA A 473 22.75 -10.22 -44.32
CA ALA A 473 22.59 -10.55 -42.91
C ALA A 473 21.64 -11.75 -42.65
N VAL A 474 20.67 -12.00 -43.54
CA VAL A 474 19.77 -13.17 -43.46
C VAL A 474 20.50 -14.52 -43.45
N GLN A 475 21.77 -14.56 -43.87
CA GLN A 475 22.63 -15.74 -43.73
C GLN A 475 22.77 -16.26 -42.30
N TYR A 476 22.54 -15.40 -41.29
CA TYR A 476 22.54 -15.81 -39.89
C TYR A 476 21.59 -16.98 -39.60
N LEU A 477 20.47 -17.10 -40.34
CA LEU A 477 19.54 -18.22 -40.19
C LEU A 477 20.20 -19.59 -40.41
N ALA A 478 21.28 -19.66 -41.20
CA ALA A 478 22.06 -20.89 -41.39
C ALA A 478 22.89 -21.28 -40.17
N LYS A 479 23.08 -20.37 -39.20
CA LYS A 479 23.92 -20.55 -38.00
C LYS A 479 23.17 -20.33 -36.68
N MET A 480 21.90 -19.92 -36.71
CA MET A 480 21.11 -19.66 -35.50
C MET A 480 20.97 -20.95 -34.66
N PRO A 481 21.35 -20.97 -33.37
CA PRO A 481 21.29 -22.18 -32.56
C PRO A 481 19.86 -22.52 -32.13
N ASP A 482 19.64 -23.81 -31.83
CA ASP A 482 18.40 -24.40 -31.30
C ASP A 482 17.15 -23.94 -32.06
N ILE A 483 17.11 -24.29 -33.35
CA ILE A 483 15.93 -24.20 -34.21
C ILE A 483 15.85 -25.45 -35.08
N SER A 484 14.66 -26.03 -35.17
CA SER A 484 14.35 -27.26 -35.91
C SER A 484 13.02 -27.18 -36.65
N ARG A 485 12.10 -26.30 -36.23
CA ARG A 485 10.76 -26.13 -36.78
C ARG A 485 10.44 -24.64 -36.93
N ALA A 486 10.62 -24.11 -38.14
CA ALA A 486 10.41 -22.70 -38.47
C ALA A 486 9.00 -22.44 -39.00
N PHE A 487 8.29 -21.51 -38.37
CA PHE A 487 7.01 -21.00 -38.87
C PHE A 487 7.19 -19.59 -39.42
N ILE A 488 7.07 -19.44 -40.73
CA ILE A 488 7.30 -18.18 -41.44
C ILE A 488 5.97 -17.44 -41.57
N VAL A 489 5.84 -16.27 -40.95
CA VAL A 489 4.66 -15.41 -41.03
C VAL A 489 4.95 -14.27 -41.99
N THR A 490 4.12 -14.13 -43.02
CA THR A 490 4.34 -13.16 -44.11
C THR A 490 3.04 -12.77 -44.82
N ASP A 491 3.14 -11.91 -45.83
CA ASP A 491 2.03 -11.52 -46.70
C ASP A 491 2.18 -12.11 -48.12
N PRO A 492 1.11 -12.12 -48.95
CA PRO A 492 1.17 -12.70 -50.29
C PRO A 492 2.14 -11.97 -51.23
N GLY A 493 2.46 -10.71 -50.98
CA GLY A 493 3.39 -9.92 -51.77
C GLY A 493 4.82 -10.40 -51.60
N MET A 494 5.25 -10.69 -50.38
CA MET A 494 6.61 -11.20 -50.09
C MET A 494 6.86 -12.57 -50.71
N VAL A 495 5.82 -13.41 -50.80
CA VAL A 495 5.87 -14.68 -51.53
C VAL A 495 6.10 -14.44 -53.03
N LYS A 496 5.31 -13.55 -53.64
CA LYS A 496 5.42 -13.21 -55.08
C LYS A 496 6.78 -12.61 -55.46
N LEU A 497 7.41 -11.88 -54.54
CA LEU A 497 8.75 -11.29 -54.72
C LEU A 497 9.90 -12.30 -54.51
N GLY A 498 9.61 -13.55 -54.12
CA GLY A 498 10.62 -14.59 -53.89
C GLY A 498 11.45 -14.39 -52.61
N TYR A 499 10.99 -13.55 -51.68
CA TYR A 499 11.73 -13.27 -50.44
C TYR A 499 11.65 -14.42 -49.44
N VAL A 500 10.51 -15.13 -49.42
CA VAL A 500 10.37 -16.36 -48.63
C VAL A 500 11.38 -17.42 -49.08
N ASP A 501 11.61 -17.54 -50.39
CA ASP A 501 12.60 -18.50 -50.93
C ASP A 501 14.02 -18.20 -50.44
N LYS A 502 14.38 -16.93 -50.26
CA LYS A 502 15.68 -16.54 -49.69
C LYS A 502 15.82 -16.97 -48.23
N VAL A 503 14.76 -16.81 -47.42
CA VAL A 503 14.74 -17.29 -46.03
C VAL A 503 14.87 -18.81 -46.00
N LEU A 504 14.07 -19.52 -46.81
CA LEU A 504 14.12 -20.98 -46.92
C LEU A 504 15.48 -21.47 -47.41
N TYR A 505 16.14 -20.77 -48.33
CA TYR A 505 17.46 -21.10 -48.82
C TYR A 505 18.48 -21.19 -47.67
N TYR A 506 18.52 -20.20 -46.78
CA TYR A 506 19.45 -20.23 -45.64
C TYR A 506 19.07 -21.23 -44.55
N LEU A 507 17.77 -21.45 -44.32
CA LEU A 507 17.31 -22.53 -43.41
C LEU A 507 17.71 -23.92 -43.93
N ARG A 508 17.62 -24.15 -45.25
CA ARG A 508 18.01 -25.42 -45.90
C ARG A 508 19.52 -25.65 -45.99
N ARG A 509 20.35 -24.62 -45.78
CA ARG A 509 21.81 -24.73 -45.76
C ARG A 509 22.38 -25.23 -44.42
N ARG A 510 21.53 -25.42 -43.43
CA ARG A 510 21.93 -25.91 -42.11
C ARG A 510 22.31 -27.39 -42.19
N PRO A 511 23.27 -27.86 -41.37
CA PRO A 511 23.56 -29.30 -41.25
C PRO A 511 22.33 -30.09 -40.78
N ASP A 512 21.62 -29.55 -39.79
CA ASP A 512 20.36 -30.10 -39.30
C ASP A 512 19.20 -29.51 -40.10
N TYR A 513 18.35 -30.38 -40.65
CA TYR A 513 17.20 -29.97 -41.44
C TYR A 513 16.17 -29.24 -40.58
N VAL A 514 15.75 -28.05 -41.03
CA VAL A 514 14.70 -27.27 -40.38
C VAL A 514 13.39 -27.44 -41.13
N HIS A 515 12.43 -28.13 -40.52
CA HIS A 515 11.07 -28.20 -41.03
C HIS A 515 10.48 -26.79 -41.08
N SER A 516 9.87 -26.41 -42.20
CA SER A 516 9.39 -25.04 -42.40
C SER A 516 7.95 -25.03 -42.89
N GLU A 517 7.09 -24.28 -42.21
CA GLU A 517 5.73 -23.95 -42.66
C GLU A 517 5.59 -22.44 -42.91
N ILE A 518 4.70 -22.08 -43.84
CA ILE A 518 4.51 -20.68 -44.27
C ILE A 518 3.05 -20.30 -44.05
N PHE A 519 2.83 -19.24 -43.27
CA PHE A 519 1.57 -18.54 -43.17
C PHE A 519 1.68 -17.21 -43.92
N SER A 520 1.13 -17.15 -45.13
CA SER A 520 1.25 -16.00 -46.03
C SER A 520 -0.03 -15.18 -46.15
N GLU A 521 -0.99 -15.36 -45.24
CA GLU A 521 -2.33 -14.78 -45.34
C GLU A 521 -2.50 -13.48 -44.52
N VAL A 522 -1.41 -12.84 -44.12
CA VAL A 522 -1.49 -11.59 -43.35
C VAL A 522 -1.92 -10.43 -44.24
N GLU A 523 -3.07 -9.85 -43.91
CA GLU A 523 -3.56 -8.61 -44.52
C GLU A 523 -2.92 -7.35 -43.90
N PRO A 524 -2.94 -6.19 -44.60
CA PRO A 524 -2.68 -4.90 -43.96
C PRO A 524 -3.62 -4.67 -42.77
N ASP A 525 -3.08 -4.14 -41.67
CA ASP A 525 -3.82 -3.92 -40.41
C ASP A 525 -4.47 -5.22 -39.86
N PRO A 526 -3.66 -6.23 -39.51
CA PRO A 526 -4.10 -7.62 -39.32
C PRO A 526 -5.15 -7.76 -38.23
N SER A 527 -6.14 -8.64 -38.46
CA SER A 527 -7.20 -8.84 -37.48
C SER A 527 -6.94 -9.97 -36.48
N ILE A 528 -7.68 -9.95 -35.37
CA ILE A 528 -7.67 -11.02 -34.36
C ILE A 528 -7.95 -12.38 -35.00
N GLU A 529 -8.85 -12.45 -35.97
CA GLU A 529 -9.18 -13.68 -36.69
C GLU A 529 -7.98 -14.23 -37.47
N THR A 530 -7.22 -13.38 -38.16
CA THR A 530 -5.99 -13.79 -38.85
C THR A 530 -4.94 -14.29 -37.87
N VAL A 531 -4.77 -13.61 -36.73
CA VAL A 531 -3.88 -14.05 -35.65
C VAL A 531 -4.27 -15.46 -35.18
N MET A 532 -5.55 -15.68 -34.85
CA MET A 532 -5.99 -16.98 -34.33
C MET A 532 -5.84 -18.12 -35.34
N ARG A 533 -6.05 -17.88 -36.64
CA ARG A 533 -5.78 -18.89 -37.68
C ARG A 533 -4.31 -19.27 -37.75
N GLY A 534 -3.41 -18.29 -37.65
CA GLY A 534 -1.97 -18.55 -37.55
C GLY A 534 -1.62 -19.34 -36.29
N VAL A 535 -2.23 -19.02 -35.14
CA VAL A 535 -2.07 -19.76 -33.87
C VAL A 535 -2.51 -21.21 -34.00
N ASP A 536 -3.64 -21.49 -34.66
CA ASP A 536 -4.14 -22.86 -34.84
C ASP A 536 -3.21 -23.70 -35.74
N MET A 537 -2.62 -23.08 -36.76
CA MET A 537 -1.54 -23.70 -37.54
C MET A 537 -0.29 -23.94 -36.70
N MET A 538 0.15 -22.96 -35.90
CA MET A 538 1.28 -23.12 -34.98
C MET A 538 1.04 -24.21 -33.92
N ARG A 539 -0.19 -24.39 -33.45
CA ARG A 539 -0.54 -25.49 -32.51
C ARG A 539 -0.37 -26.87 -33.14
N SER A 540 -0.69 -26.98 -34.42
CA SER A 540 -0.55 -28.25 -35.16
C SER A 540 0.91 -28.50 -35.57
N PHE A 541 1.63 -27.44 -35.94
CA PHE A 541 3.02 -27.50 -36.38
C PHE A 541 4.03 -27.47 -35.23
N GLU A 542 3.69 -26.95 -34.05
CA GLU A 542 4.60 -26.83 -32.90
C GLU A 542 5.98 -26.23 -33.25
N PRO A 543 6.06 -24.98 -33.75
CA PRO A 543 7.33 -24.36 -34.09
C PRO A 543 8.18 -24.03 -32.86
N ASP A 544 9.50 -24.12 -33.02
CA ASP A 544 10.50 -23.62 -32.06
C ASP A 544 11.10 -22.27 -32.49
N VAL A 545 10.79 -21.81 -33.71
CA VAL A 545 11.11 -20.46 -34.16
C VAL A 545 9.99 -19.91 -35.05
N ILE A 546 9.59 -18.67 -34.77
CA ILE A 546 8.66 -17.89 -35.57
C ILE A 546 9.46 -16.83 -36.30
N ILE A 547 9.40 -16.83 -37.64
CA ILE A 547 10.11 -15.87 -38.49
C ILE A 547 9.08 -14.95 -39.13
N ALA A 548 9.00 -13.72 -38.66
CA ALA A 548 8.21 -12.67 -39.28
C ALA A 548 9.00 -12.03 -40.42
N LEU A 549 8.55 -12.23 -41.66
CA LEU A 549 9.13 -11.63 -42.86
C LEU A 549 8.09 -10.70 -43.49
N GLY A 550 8.30 -9.39 -43.39
CA GLY A 550 7.36 -8.43 -43.98
C GLY A 550 7.52 -7.01 -43.46
N GLY A 551 6.56 -6.15 -43.78
CA GLY A 551 6.40 -4.85 -43.14
C GLY A 551 5.76 -4.95 -41.75
N GLY A 552 5.26 -3.83 -41.20
CA GLY A 552 4.65 -3.80 -39.87
C GLY A 552 3.50 -4.81 -39.68
N SER A 553 2.62 -4.98 -40.67
CA SER A 553 1.46 -5.87 -40.53
C SER A 553 1.80 -7.36 -40.33
N PRO A 554 2.63 -8.01 -41.18
CA PRO A 554 3.13 -9.36 -40.90
C PRO A 554 3.80 -9.52 -39.53
N MET A 555 4.55 -8.52 -39.09
CA MET A 555 5.30 -8.58 -37.84
C MET A 555 4.41 -8.44 -36.61
N ASP A 556 3.45 -7.51 -36.64
CA ASP A 556 2.48 -7.32 -35.57
C ASP A 556 1.58 -8.54 -35.42
N ALA A 557 1.13 -9.12 -36.54
CA ALA A 557 0.39 -10.37 -36.55
C ALA A 557 1.22 -11.50 -35.94
N ALA A 558 2.48 -11.65 -36.34
CA ALA A 558 3.38 -12.67 -35.82
C ALA A 558 3.63 -12.54 -34.31
N LYS A 559 3.80 -11.32 -33.78
CA LYS A 559 3.96 -11.08 -32.33
C LYS A 559 2.73 -11.52 -31.55
N ALA A 560 1.53 -11.19 -32.05
CA ALA A 560 0.30 -11.64 -31.43
C ALA A 560 0.12 -13.17 -31.54
N MET A 561 0.48 -13.77 -32.68
CA MET A 561 0.46 -15.23 -32.85
C MET A 561 1.41 -15.90 -31.85
N TRP A 562 2.62 -15.36 -31.68
CA TRP A 562 3.61 -15.85 -30.71
C TRP A 562 3.05 -15.83 -29.29
N LEU A 563 2.45 -14.71 -28.86
CA LEU A 563 1.82 -14.57 -27.55
C LEU A 563 0.75 -15.64 -27.29
N PHE A 564 -0.19 -15.81 -28.22
CA PHE A 564 -1.31 -16.76 -28.06
C PHE A 564 -0.92 -18.22 -28.29
N TYR A 565 0.16 -18.48 -29.03
CA TYR A 565 0.76 -19.80 -29.17
C TYR A 565 1.44 -20.25 -27.86
N GLU A 566 2.22 -19.37 -27.24
CA GLU A 566 2.86 -19.68 -25.95
C GLU A 566 1.83 -19.78 -24.83
N HIS A 567 0.88 -18.84 -24.77
CA HIS A 567 -0.11 -18.72 -23.70
C HIS A 567 -1.56 -18.65 -24.23
N PRO A 568 -2.17 -19.81 -24.56
CA PRO A 568 -3.54 -19.87 -25.09
C PRO A 568 -4.63 -19.28 -24.19
N ALA A 569 -4.39 -19.20 -22.88
CA ALA A 569 -5.33 -18.67 -21.89
C ALA A 569 -5.21 -17.16 -21.67
N ALA A 570 -4.31 -16.47 -22.39
CA ALA A 570 -4.17 -15.03 -22.29
C ALA A 570 -5.45 -14.31 -22.76
N ASP A 571 -5.90 -13.30 -22.01
CA ASP A 571 -7.12 -12.56 -22.34
C ASP A 571 -6.79 -11.28 -23.12
N PHE A 572 -7.16 -11.25 -24.40
CA PHE A 572 -6.98 -10.08 -25.27
C PHE A 572 -7.57 -8.78 -24.67
N ASN A 573 -8.72 -8.87 -23.99
CA ASN A 573 -9.34 -7.70 -23.39
C ASN A 573 -8.55 -7.15 -22.20
N ALA A 574 -7.83 -7.98 -21.47
CA ALA A 574 -6.93 -7.56 -20.41
C ALA A 574 -5.60 -7.03 -20.98
N LEU A 575 -5.09 -7.67 -22.03
CA LEU A 575 -3.82 -7.32 -22.70
C LEU A 575 -3.84 -5.92 -23.35
N LYS A 576 -4.99 -5.48 -23.86
CA LYS A 576 -5.19 -4.18 -24.55
C LYS A 576 -5.40 -2.98 -23.61
N GLN A 577 -5.44 -3.20 -22.29
CA GLN A 577 -5.68 -2.12 -21.33
C GLN A 577 -4.51 -1.13 -21.27
N LYS A 578 -4.84 0.16 -21.07
CA LYS A 578 -3.88 1.28 -21.07
C LYS A 578 -3.05 1.35 -19.80
N PHE A 579 -1.98 2.14 -19.86
CA PHE A 579 -1.08 2.33 -18.73
C PHE A 579 -0.44 3.72 -18.75
N LEU A 580 -0.10 4.23 -17.57
CA LEU A 580 0.82 5.36 -17.42
C LEU A 580 2.28 4.89 -17.28
N ASP A 581 2.46 3.69 -16.76
CA ASP A 581 3.75 3.01 -16.62
C ASP A 581 3.54 1.56 -17.06
N ILE A 582 4.25 1.13 -18.11
CA ILE A 582 4.14 -0.22 -18.71
C ILE A 582 4.42 -1.34 -17.69
N ARG A 583 5.00 -1.02 -16.53
CA ARG A 583 5.31 -1.96 -15.43
C ARG A 583 4.20 -2.09 -14.40
N LYS A 584 3.40 -1.05 -14.22
CA LYS A 584 2.38 -0.97 -13.17
C LYS A 584 1.00 -1.29 -13.76
N ARG A 585 0.96 -2.32 -14.59
CA ARG A 585 -0.27 -2.78 -15.23
C ARG A 585 -1.05 -3.66 -14.27
N VAL A 586 -2.38 -3.57 -14.35
CA VAL A 586 -3.28 -4.46 -13.61
C VAL A 586 -3.14 -5.89 -14.12
N TYR A 587 -3.00 -6.06 -15.43
CA TYR A 587 -2.74 -7.35 -16.07
C TYR A 587 -1.27 -7.44 -16.50
N LYS A 588 -0.57 -8.48 -16.04
CA LYS A 588 0.83 -8.73 -16.39
C LYS A 588 0.90 -9.67 -17.58
N TYR A 589 1.67 -9.31 -18.60
CA TYR A 589 1.90 -10.20 -19.73
C TYR A 589 2.66 -11.46 -19.26
N PRO A 590 2.32 -12.64 -19.80
CA PRO A 590 3.05 -13.84 -19.50
C PRO A 590 4.44 -13.81 -20.18
N LYS A 591 5.40 -14.53 -19.60
CA LYS A 591 6.76 -14.59 -20.13
C LYS A 591 6.79 -15.35 -21.46
N LEU A 592 7.32 -14.71 -22.51
CA LEU A 592 7.47 -15.32 -23.85
C LEU A 592 8.87 -15.92 -24.08
N GLY A 593 9.04 -16.65 -25.17
CA GLY A 593 10.30 -17.28 -25.58
C GLY A 593 10.54 -18.66 -24.97
N GLN A 594 9.52 -19.29 -24.39
CA GLN A 594 9.63 -20.62 -23.79
C GLN A 594 9.38 -21.75 -24.80
N LYS A 595 8.44 -21.54 -25.74
CA LYS A 595 8.13 -22.52 -26.78
C LYS A 595 8.83 -22.19 -28.09
N ALA A 596 8.88 -20.92 -28.47
CA ALA A 596 9.45 -20.49 -29.73
C ALA A 596 10.27 -19.21 -29.58
N LYS A 597 11.38 -19.12 -30.31
CA LYS A 597 12.13 -17.86 -30.51
C LYS A 597 11.44 -17.01 -31.58
N PHE A 598 11.53 -15.69 -31.47
CA PHE A 598 10.95 -14.75 -32.44
C PHE A 598 12.03 -14.03 -33.26
N VAL A 599 12.00 -14.20 -34.59
CA VAL A 599 12.91 -13.55 -35.54
C VAL A 599 12.12 -12.56 -36.40
N ALA A 600 12.59 -11.32 -36.46
CA ALA A 600 11.99 -10.25 -37.23
C ALA A 600 12.89 -9.84 -38.41
N ILE A 601 12.34 -9.87 -39.62
CA ILE A 601 13.02 -9.49 -40.88
C ILE A 601 12.16 -8.45 -41.60
N PRO A 602 12.45 -7.14 -41.44
CA PRO A 602 11.67 -6.08 -42.05
C PRO A 602 11.90 -6.02 -43.58
N THR A 603 10.83 -5.86 -44.34
CA THR A 603 10.87 -5.68 -45.81
C THR A 603 10.42 -4.29 -46.26
N THR A 604 10.17 -3.40 -45.29
CA THR A 604 9.93 -1.97 -45.49
C THR A 604 10.78 -1.16 -44.51
N SER A 605 11.05 0.12 -44.82
CA SER A 605 11.86 1.01 -43.98
C SER A 605 10.98 2.10 -43.38
N GLY A 606 10.15 1.76 -42.40
CA GLY A 606 9.19 2.69 -41.79
C GLY A 606 8.87 2.42 -40.33
N THR A 607 8.45 1.20 -40.01
CA THR A 607 7.79 0.91 -38.73
C THR A 607 8.74 0.64 -37.56
N GLY A 608 9.94 0.12 -37.83
CA GLY A 608 10.87 -0.33 -36.79
C GLY A 608 10.33 -1.50 -35.94
N SER A 609 9.29 -2.21 -36.41
CA SER A 609 8.63 -3.28 -35.65
C SER A 609 9.61 -4.42 -35.29
N GLU A 610 10.73 -4.54 -35.98
CA GLU A 610 11.79 -5.53 -35.73
C GLU A 610 12.54 -5.34 -34.43
N VAL A 611 12.47 -4.15 -33.84
CA VAL A 611 13.15 -3.81 -32.59
C VAL A 611 12.22 -3.32 -31.49
N THR A 612 10.91 -3.24 -31.76
CA THR A 612 9.94 -2.71 -30.81
C THR A 612 9.12 -3.80 -30.15
N SER A 613 8.56 -3.48 -28.98
CA SER A 613 7.69 -4.35 -28.21
C SER A 613 6.20 -4.05 -28.43
N PHE A 614 5.88 -3.47 -29.60
CA PHE A 614 4.52 -3.07 -29.99
C PHE A 614 3.98 -3.99 -31.07
N ALA A 615 2.68 -4.24 -31.04
CA ALA A 615 1.92 -4.88 -32.11
C ALA A 615 0.52 -4.25 -32.19
N VAL A 616 0.05 -3.89 -33.38
CA VAL A 616 -1.28 -3.33 -33.58
C VAL A 616 -2.19 -4.38 -34.19
N ILE A 617 -3.24 -4.78 -33.46
CA ILE A 617 -4.20 -5.79 -33.90
C ILE A 617 -5.59 -5.17 -34.04
N THR A 618 -6.24 -5.41 -35.17
CA THR A 618 -7.58 -4.88 -35.48
C THR A 618 -8.67 -5.83 -34.98
N ASP A 619 -9.63 -5.30 -34.23
CA ASP A 619 -10.89 -5.99 -33.96
C ASP A 619 -11.92 -5.58 -35.01
N LYS A 620 -12.19 -6.47 -35.97
CA LYS A 620 -13.13 -6.22 -37.07
C LYS A 620 -14.59 -6.08 -36.59
N LYS A 621 -14.94 -6.58 -35.40
CA LYS A 621 -16.31 -6.47 -34.86
C LYS A 621 -16.60 -5.06 -34.35
N THR A 622 -15.61 -4.42 -33.74
CA THR A 622 -15.72 -3.05 -33.22
C THR A 622 -15.12 -2.01 -34.17
N ASN A 623 -14.38 -2.46 -35.18
CA ASN A 623 -13.58 -1.66 -36.12
C ASN A 623 -12.53 -0.77 -35.39
N ILE A 624 -11.97 -1.30 -34.28
CA ILE A 624 -10.98 -0.61 -33.45
C ILE A 624 -9.63 -1.31 -33.58
N LYS A 625 -8.57 -0.52 -33.76
CA LYS A 625 -7.17 -0.99 -33.69
C LYS A 625 -6.68 -0.93 -32.24
N TYR A 626 -6.24 -2.06 -31.70
CA TYR A 626 -5.73 -2.16 -30.34
C TYR A 626 -4.20 -2.31 -30.35
N PRO A 627 -3.46 -1.35 -29.75
CA PRO A 627 -2.03 -1.53 -29.54
C PRO A 627 -1.80 -2.49 -28.37
N LEU A 628 -1.14 -3.60 -28.64
CA LEU A 628 -0.51 -4.45 -27.64
C LEU A 628 0.90 -3.92 -27.41
N ALA A 629 1.22 -3.65 -26.16
CA ALA A 629 2.46 -3.00 -25.76
C ALA A 629 2.96 -3.63 -24.47
N ASP A 630 3.97 -4.47 -24.58
CA ASP A 630 4.66 -5.07 -23.43
C ASP A 630 6.03 -5.56 -23.85
N TYR A 631 7.04 -5.41 -22.99
CA TYR A 631 8.42 -5.79 -23.31
C TYR A 631 8.58 -7.27 -23.64
N GLU A 632 7.67 -8.14 -23.18
CA GLU A 632 7.64 -9.56 -23.56
C GLU A 632 7.46 -9.75 -25.08
N LEU A 633 6.88 -8.78 -25.80
CA LEU A 633 6.71 -8.82 -27.26
C LEU A 633 7.96 -8.38 -28.05
N THR A 634 9.08 -8.09 -27.37
CA THR A 634 10.34 -7.71 -28.04
C THR A 634 10.93 -8.92 -28.78
N PRO A 635 11.27 -8.81 -30.08
CA PRO A 635 11.92 -9.90 -30.81
C PRO A 635 13.22 -10.40 -30.18
N ASP A 636 13.51 -11.70 -30.32
CA ASP A 636 14.81 -12.27 -29.91
C ASP A 636 15.93 -11.89 -30.89
N VAL A 637 15.58 -11.80 -32.17
CA VAL A 637 16.52 -11.49 -33.26
C VAL A 637 15.86 -10.53 -34.25
N ALA A 638 16.56 -9.45 -34.59
CA ALA A 638 16.26 -8.61 -35.74
C ALA A 638 17.31 -8.84 -36.84
N ILE A 639 16.87 -8.98 -38.09
CA ILE A 639 17.75 -9.11 -39.27
C ILE A 639 17.40 -8.00 -40.27
N VAL A 640 18.18 -6.93 -40.26
CA VAL A 640 18.01 -5.71 -41.05
C VAL A 640 18.84 -5.83 -42.33
N ASP A 641 18.31 -6.56 -43.32
CA ASP A 641 19.02 -6.84 -44.57
C ASP A 641 18.46 -6.00 -45.74
N PRO A 642 19.23 -5.04 -46.28
CA PRO A 642 18.75 -4.08 -47.27
C PRO A 642 18.29 -4.72 -48.59
N GLN A 643 18.65 -5.98 -48.85
CA GLN A 643 18.19 -6.67 -50.05
C GLN A 643 16.67 -6.83 -50.13
N PHE A 644 15.96 -6.76 -48.99
CA PHE A 644 14.51 -6.92 -48.94
C PHE A 644 13.73 -5.62 -49.22
N VAL A 645 14.40 -4.47 -49.29
CA VAL A 645 13.75 -3.15 -49.52
C VAL A 645 13.98 -2.58 -50.92
N MET A 646 14.69 -3.31 -51.79
CA MET A 646 15.05 -2.83 -53.13
C MET A 646 13.85 -2.66 -54.08
N THR A 647 12.78 -3.43 -53.86
CA THR A 647 11.57 -3.41 -54.70
C THR A 647 10.50 -2.43 -54.21
N VAL A 648 10.75 -1.70 -53.11
CA VAL A 648 9.75 -0.82 -52.49
C VAL A 648 9.43 0.36 -53.42
N PRO A 649 8.16 0.59 -53.79
CA PRO A 649 7.78 1.67 -54.70
C PRO A 649 8.11 3.06 -54.17
N LYS A 650 8.23 4.02 -55.09
CA LYS A 650 8.56 5.43 -54.81
C LYS A 650 7.62 6.08 -53.77
N HIS A 651 6.30 5.91 -53.91
CA HIS A 651 5.32 6.47 -52.96
C HIS A 651 5.42 5.85 -51.55
N VAL A 652 5.61 4.53 -51.45
CA VAL A 652 5.83 3.84 -50.17
C VAL A 652 7.12 4.32 -49.52
N THR A 653 8.17 4.54 -50.32
CA THR A 653 9.47 5.04 -49.85
C THR A 653 9.33 6.42 -49.21
N ALA A 654 8.57 7.33 -49.82
CA ALA A 654 8.28 8.65 -49.25
C ALA A 654 7.47 8.55 -47.95
N ASP A 655 6.33 7.84 -47.98
CA ASP A 655 5.45 7.73 -46.82
C ASP A 655 6.21 7.09 -45.63
N THR A 656 6.86 5.94 -45.84
CA THR A 656 7.59 5.24 -44.77
C THR A 656 8.85 5.99 -44.30
N GLY A 657 9.58 6.66 -45.19
CA GLY A 657 10.75 7.45 -44.78
C GLY A 657 10.41 8.67 -43.93
N MET A 658 9.29 9.33 -44.22
CA MET A 658 8.79 10.43 -43.37
C MET A 658 8.23 9.94 -42.03
N ASP A 659 7.71 8.71 -42.00
CA ASP A 659 7.34 8.04 -40.76
C ASP A 659 8.55 7.87 -39.83
N VAL A 660 9.68 7.39 -40.37
CA VAL A 660 10.96 7.30 -39.65
C VAL A 660 11.40 8.66 -39.09
N LEU A 661 11.24 9.74 -39.86
CA LEU A 661 11.56 11.09 -39.39
C LEU A 661 10.67 11.47 -38.20
N THR A 662 9.37 11.17 -38.29
CA THR A 662 8.41 11.42 -37.22
C THR A 662 8.79 10.66 -35.95
N HIS A 663 9.07 9.36 -36.09
CA HIS A 663 9.50 8.49 -34.98
C HIS A 663 10.70 9.09 -34.25
N ALA A 664 11.74 9.47 -35.00
CA ALA A 664 12.96 9.99 -34.43
C ALA A 664 12.74 11.36 -33.74
N ILE A 665 12.01 12.28 -34.38
CA ILE A 665 11.72 13.60 -33.80
C ILE A 665 10.88 13.47 -32.54
N GLU A 666 9.82 12.68 -32.55
CA GLU A 666 8.94 12.52 -31.38
C GLU A 666 9.63 11.79 -30.23
N ALA A 667 10.39 10.73 -30.51
CA ALA A 667 11.21 10.06 -29.50
C ALA A 667 12.22 11.04 -28.87
N TYR A 668 12.80 11.93 -29.68
CA TYR A 668 13.71 12.95 -29.19
C TYR A 668 13.01 13.99 -28.33
N VAL A 669 11.82 14.47 -28.66
CA VAL A 669 11.15 15.50 -27.84
C VAL A 669 10.25 14.94 -26.73
N SER A 670 10.10 13.62 -26.64
CA SER A 670 9.26 12.95 -25.66
C SER A 670 9.59 13.35 -24.21
N ASN A 671 8.57 13.38 -23.36
CA ASN A 671 8.78 13.54 -21.91
C ASN A 671 9.52 12.33 -21.29
N MET A 672 9.60 11.19 -22.00
CA MET A 672 10.33 9.98 -21.62
C MET A 672 11.72 9.87 -22.28
N ALA A 673 12.15 10.88 -23.04
CA ALA A 673 13.45 10.87 -23.68
C ALA A 673 14.62 10.74 -22.68
N ASN A 674 15.69 10.10 -23.12
CA ASN A 674 16.89 9.84 -22.32
C ASN A 674 18.12 9.76 -23.21
N ASP A 675 19.31 9.82 -22.61
CA ASP A 675 20.57 9.91 -23.34
C ASP A 675 20.79 8.74 -24.34
N TYR A 676 20.26 7.54 -24.04
CA TYR A 676 20.31 6.39 -24.97
C TYR A 676 19.41 6.60 -26.19
N THR A 677 18.18 7.09 -25.99
CA THR A 677 17.24 7.35 -27.09
C THR A 677 17.65 8.58 -27.90
N ASP A 678 18.27 9.57 -27.26
CA ASP A 678 18.65 10.85 -27.86
C ASP A 678 19.70 10.66 -28.96
N GLY A 679 20.74 9.87 -28.70
CA GLY A 679 21.77 9.56 -29.69
C GLY A 679 21.22 8.82 -30.91
N LEU A 680 20.31 7.85 -30.68
CA LEU A 680 19.67 7.08 -31.74
C LEU A 680 18.75 7.97 -32.60
N ALA A 681 17.87 8.72 -31.96
CA ALA A 681 16.96 9.63 -32.64
C ALA A 681 17.71 10.65 -33.52
N MET A 682 18.76 11.29 -32.97
CA MET A 682 19.54 12.27 -33.72
C MET A 682 20.23 11.63 -34.94
N LYS A 683 20.77 10.41 -34.80
CA LYS A 683 21.40 9.71 -35.92
C LYS A 683 20.38 9.31 -36.99
N ALA A 684 19.20 8.86 -36.61
CA ALA A 684 18.13 8.56 -37.56
C ALA A 684 17.72 9.81 -38.35
N ILE A 685 17.55 10.96 -37.68
CA ILE A 685 17.23 12.24 -38.34
C ILE A 685 18.27 12.61 -39.41
N GLN A 686 19.58 12.51 -39.09
CA GLN A 686 20.66 12.75 -40.06
C GLN A 686 20.52 11.87 -41.30
N LEU A 687 20.37 10.57 -41.09
CA LEU A 687 20.28 9.60 -42.18
C LEU A 687 19.06 9.86 -43.05
N VAL A 688 17.91 10.20 -42.46
CA VAL A 688 16.70 10.50 -43.22
C VAL A 688 16.89 11.73 -44.11
N PHE A 689 17.38 12.85 -43.57
CA PHE A 689 17.60 14.07 -44.37
C PHE A 689 18.62 13.86 -45.51
N GLU A 690 19.62 13.02 -45.30
CA GLU A 690 20.67 12.76 -46.30
C GLU A 690 20.23 11.75 -47.38
N TYR A 691 19.59 10.65 -47.00
CA TYR A 691 19.38 9.49 -47.87
C TYR A 691 17.94 9.30 -48.38
N LEU A 692 16.92 9.84 -47.70
CA LEU A 692 15.53 9.69 -48.16
C LEU A 692 15.28 10.30 -49.55
N PRO A 693 15.73 11.54 -49.85
CA PRO A 693 15.56 12.10 -51.21
C PRO A 693 16.21 11.24 -52.29
N ARG A 694 17.38 10.65 -51.99
CA ARG A 694 18.12 9.79 -52.91
C ARG A 694 17.37 8.48 -53.17
N ALA A 695 16.93 7.80 -52.12
CA ALA A 695 16.16 6.56 -52.23
C ALA A 695 14.82 6.75 -52.97
N TYR A 696 14.21 7.93 -52.82
CA TYR A 696 12.98 8.29 -53.53
C TYR A 696 13.21 8.60 -55.02
N GLN A 697 14.24 9.37 -55.35
CA GLN A 697 14.55 9.76 -56.73
C GLN A 697 15.10 8.59 -57.54
N ASN A 698 15.96 7.77 -56.94
CA ASN A 698 16.53 6.58 -57.54
C ASN A 698 16.32 5.37 -56.62
N GLY A 699 15.26 4.61 -56.88
CA GLY A 699 14.92 3.42 -56.10
C GLY A 699 15.98 2.30 -56.14
N ALA A 700 16.92 2.36 -57.09
CA ALA A 700 18.03 1.42 -57.23
C ALA A 700 19.32 1.88 -56.53
N ASP A 701 19.34 3.05 -55.86
CA ASP A 701 20.47 3.48 -55.03
C ASP A 701 20.59 2.57 -53.79
N GLU A 702 21.41 1.52 -53.90
CA GLU A 702 21.60 0.51 -52.83
C GLU A 702 22.03 1.15 -51.50
N LEU A 703 22.93 2.13 -51.55
CA LEU A 703 23.42 2.81 -50.36
C LEU A 703 22.29 3.60 -49.67
N ALA A 704 21.50 4.35 -50.44
CA ALA A 704 20.40 5.12 -49.88
C ALA A 704 19.32 4.20 -49.28
N ARG A 705 19.03 3.06 -49.93
CA ARG A 705 18.12 2.03 -49.39
C ARG A 705 18.62 1.45 -48.08
N GLU A 706 19.89 1.07 -48.02
CA GLU A 706 20.53 0.56 -46.81
C GLU A 706 20.49 1.58 -45.67
N LYS A 707 20.88 2.83 -45.93
CA LYS A 707 20.90 3.87 -44.89
C LYS A 707 19.49 4.22 -44.39
N MET A 708 18.48 4.22 -45.25
CA MET A 708 17.09 4.38 -44.82
C MET A 708 16.58 3.18 -44.02
N HIS A 709 16.99 1.97 -44.38
CA HIS A 709 16.63 0.76 -43.63
C HIS A 709 17.22 0.79 -42.21
N ASN A 710 18.49 1.15 -42.10
CA ASN A 710 19.15 1.37 -40.81
C ASN A 710 18.52 2.53 -40.03
N ALA A 711 18.15 3.64 -40.69
CA ALA A 711 17.49 4.77 -40.03
C ALA A 711 16.15 4.34 -39.40
N SER A 712 15.36 3.51 -40.10
CA SER A 712 14.12 2.95 -39.58
C SER A 712 14.35 2.14 -38.30
N THR A 713 15.33 1.23 -38.30
CA THR A 713 15.65 0.41 -37.12
C THR A 713 16.15 1.28 -35.97
N ILE A 714 17.05 2.23 -36.23
CA ILE A 714 17.58 3.15 -35.21
C ILE A 714 16.46 3.98 -34.58
N ALA A 715 15.55 4.53 -35.38
CA ALA A 715 14.37 5.24 -34.88
C ALA A 715 13.47 4.31 -34.06
N GLY A 716 13.27 3.06 -34.53
CA GLY A 716 12.58 1.98 -33.82
C GLY A 716 13.11 1.74 -32.41
N MET A 717 14.43 1.60 -32.27
CA MET A 717 15.09 1.44 -30.98
C MET A 717 14.87 2.64 -30.06
N ALA A 718 14.83 3.87 -30.62
CA ALA A 718 14.59 5.08 -29.86
C ALA A 718 13.14 5.14 -29.34
N PHE A 719 12.14 5.03 -30.23
CA PHE A 719 10.74 5.17 -29.82
C PHE A 719 10.21 3.97 -29.05
N ALA A 720 10.79 2.77 -29.20
CA ALA A 720 10.50 1.63 -28.32
C ALA A 720 10.71 1.96 -26.83
N ASN A 721 11.57 2.93 -26.53
CA ASN A 721 11.99 3.28 -25.17
C ASN A 721 11.61 4.71 -24.75
N ALA A 722 11.39 5.62 -25.70
CA ALA A 722 10.90 6.98 -25.45
C ALA A 722 9.42 7.17 -25.79
N PHE A 723 8.76 6.18 -26.40
CA PHE A 723 7.41 6.29 -26.96
C PHE A 723 7.31 7.40 -28.03
N LEU A 724 6.10 7.59 -28.55
CA LEU A 724 5.76 8.57 -29.58
C LEU A 724 4.82 9.62 -29.02
N GLY A 725 4.64 10.74 -29.73
CA GLY A 725 3.89 11.90 -29.27
C GLY A 725 2.54 12.06 -29.98
N ILE A 726 2.02 13.29 -29.93
CA ILE A 726 0.70 13.58 -30.49
C ILE A 726 0.65 13.57 -32.01
N ASN A 727 1.80 13.64 -32.72
CA ASN A 727 1.79 13.50 -34.17
C ASN A 727 1.24 12.13 -34.56
N HIS A 728 1.76 11.07 -33.92
CA HIS A 728 1.23 9.71 -34.09
C HIS A 728 -0.21 9.58 -33.61
N SER A 729 -0.54 10.11 -32.42
CA SER A 729 -1.93 10.06 -31.92
C SER A 729 -2.93 10.66 -32.91
N LEU A 730 -2.59 11.81 -33.51
CA LEU A 730 -3.41 12.47 -34.52
C LEU A 730 -3.42 11.66 -35.84
N ALA A 731 -2.26 11.24 -36.32
CA ALA A 731 -2.13 10.49 -37.56
C ALA A 731 -2.86 9.14 -37.53
N HIS A 732 -2.85 8.42 -36.40
CA HIS A 732 -3.58 7.16 -36.22
C HIS A 732 -5.08 7.34 -36.51
N LYS A 733 -5.69 8.39 -35.95
CA LYS A 733 -7.14 8.60 -36.07
C LYS A 733 -7.49 9.21 -37.43
N LEU A 734 -6.67 10.14 -37.92
CA LEU A 734 -6.85 10.75 -39.24
C LEU A 734 -6.76 9.71 -40.36
N GLY A 735 -5.72 8.88 -40.35
CA GLY A 735 -5.50 7.87 -41.38
C GLY A 735 -6.57 6.78 -41.38
N ALA A 736 -7.03 6.36 -40.19
CA ALA A 736 -8.11 5.38 -40.05
C ALA A 736 -9.46 5.89 -40.57
N GLU A 737 -9.80 7.16 -40.32
CA GLU A 737 -11.09 7.74 -40.72
C GLU A 737 -11.14 8.07 -42.22
N PHE A 738 -10.08 8.66 -42.78
CA PHE A 738 -10.08 9.19 -44.15
C PHE A 738 -9.24 8.36 -45.14
N HIS A 739 -8.79 7.17 -44.73
CA HIS A 739 -7.96 6.29 -45.55
C HIS A 739 -6.67 6.95 -46.09
N ILE A 740 -6.11 7.89 -45.34
CA ILE A 740 -4.84 8.54 -45.65
C ILE A 740 -3.70 7.62 -45.18
N PRO A 741 -2.70 7.29 -46.04
CA PRO A 741 -1.55 6.49 -45.63
C PRO A 741 -0.84 7.08 -44.40
N HIS A 742 -0.42 6.23 -43.46
CA HIS A 742 0.05 6.66 -42.14
C HIS A 742 1.19 7.68 -42.19
N GLY A 743 2.27 7.37 -42.94
CA GLY A 743 3.40 8.27 -43.10
C GLY A 743 3.03 9.62 -43.75
N ARG A 744 2.02 9.63 -44.63
CA ARG A 744 1.48 10.86 -45.23
C ARG A 744 0.72 11.71 -44.23
N ALA A 745 -0.15 11.09 -43.43
CA ALA A 745 -0.83 11.76 -42.33
C ALA A 745 0.18 12.37 -41.35
N ASN A 746 1.22 11.60 -40.99
CA ASN A 746 2.33 12.08 -40.16
C ASN A 746 3.03 13.30 -40.77
N THR A 747 3.38 13.27 -42.06
CA THR A 747 4.02 14.40 -42.77
C THR A 747 3.17 15.67 -42.75
N ILE A 748 1.87 15.58 -42.99
CA ILE A 748 0.96 16.73 -43.02
C ILE A 748 0.85 17.38 -41.63
N LEU A 749 0.80 16.57 -40.57
CA LEU A 749 0.62 17.04 -39.19
C LEU A 749 1.91 17.61 -38.58
N MET A 750 3.08 17.09 -38.97
CA MET A 750 4.36 17.34 -38.30
C MET A 750 4.73 18.83 -38.19
N PRO A 751 4.63 19.67 -39.24
CA PRO A 751 4.88 21.11 -39.11
C PRO A 751 4.04 21.80 -38.03
N HIS A 752 2.77 21.42 -37.92
CA HIS A 752 1.83 21.99 -36.96
C HIS A 752 2.09 21.48 -35.53
N VAL A 753 2.37 20.19 -35.40
CA VAL A 753 2.71 19.57 -34.10
C VAL A 753 4.03 20.12 -33.55
N ILE A 754 5.06 20.30 -34.38
CA ILE A 754 6.34 20.89 -33.94
C ILE A 754 6.12 22.32 -33.42
N ARG A 755 5.42 23.17 -34.17
CA ARG A 755 5.10 24.54 -33.73
C ARG A 755 4.28 24.55 -32.45
N TYR A 756 3.29 23.67 -32.34
CA TYR A 756 2.53 23.50 -31.12
C TYR A 756 3.46 23.10 -29.96
N ASN A 757 4.21 22.01 -30.07
CA ASN A 757 5.07 21.50 -29.00
C ASN A 757 6.21 22.44 -28.60
N ALA A 758 6.70 23.28 -29.52
CA ALA A 758 7.67 24.33 -29.22
C ALA A 758 7.06 25.53 -28.48
N ALA A 759 5.75 25.78 -28.58
CA ALA A 759 5.11 26.82 -27.80
C ALA A 759 5.05 26.43 -26.31
N LYS A 760 5.24 27.43 -25.42
CA LYS A 760 5.19 27.22 -23.97
C LYS A 760 3.88 26.52 -23.54
N PRO A 761 3.95 25.56 -22.60
CA PRO A 761 2.81 24.71 -22.27
C PRO A 761 1.73 25.50 -21.53
N LYS A 762 0.48 25.39 -22.00
CA LYS A 762 -0.70 25.82 -21.22
C LYS A 762 -1.01 24.82 -20.10
N LYS A 763 -0.69 23.54 -20.33
CA LYS A 763 -0.85 22.44 -19.39
C LYS A 763 0.43 21.59 -19.39
N PHE A 764 0.96 21.31 -18.20
CA PHE A 764 2.20 20.58 -18.02
C PHE A 764 1.96 19.08 -18.06
N THR A 765 2.93 18.35 -18.61
CA THR A 765 2.95 16.89 -18.58
C THR A 765 3.51 16.41 -17.24
N ALA A 766 2.94 15.34 -16.69
CA ALA A 766 3.33 14.80 -15.39
C ALA A 766 4.25 13.59 -15.58
N PHE A 767 5.56 13.81 -15.63
CA PHE A 767 6.56 12.74 -15.65
C PHE A 767 7.73 13.09 -14.71
N PRO A 768 8.06 12.26 -13.70
CA PRO A 768 9.04 12.62 -12.67
C PRO A 768 10.43 13.02 -13.17
N LYS A 769 10.87 12.51 -14.33
CA LYS A 769 12.16 12.92 -14.94
C LYS A 769 12.06 14.20 -15.77
N TYR A 770 10.88 14.57 -16.25
CA TYR A 770 10.68 15.78 -17.06
C TYR A 770 10.54 16.99 -16.12
N GLU A 771 11.67 17.49 -15.64
CA GLU A 771 11.75 18.52 -14.60
C GLU A 771 11.18 19.88 -15.01
N TYR A 772 11.42 20.27 -16.26
CA TYR A 772 10.98 21.55 -16.82
C TYR A 772 10.74 21.41 -18.34
N PHE A 773 10.00 22.35 -18.90
CA PHE A 773 9.72 22.39 -20.34
C PHE A 773 10.97 22.75 -21.14
N LYS A 774 11.36 21.87 -22.07
CA LYS A 774 12.56 22.03 -22.92
C LYS A 774 12.37 21.61 -24.38
N ALA A 775 11.12 21.40 -24.82
CA ALA A 775 10.83 20.87 -26.15
C ALA A 775 11.24 21.82 -27.27
N ASP A 776 11.04 23.13 -27.08
CA ASP A 776 11.50 24.20 -27.97
C ASP A 776 13.00 24.14 -28.23
N GLN A 777 13.79 24.04 -27.16
CA GLN A 777 15.25 23.93 -27.23
C GLN A 777 15.68 22.66 -27.96
N ARG A 778 14.98 21.54 -27.72
CA ARG A 778 15.27 20.25 -28.37
C ARG A 778 14.96 20.28 -29.87
N TYR A 779 13.86 20.88 -30.30
CA TYR A 779 13.61 21.09 -31.73
C TYR A 779 14.68 21.98 -32.38
N ALA A 780 15.11 23.05 -31.71
CA ALA A 780 16.20 23.90 -32.20
C ALA A 780 17.56 23.18 -32.25
N GLU A 781 17.81 22.23 -31.35
CA GLU A 781 19.02 21.39 -31.36
C GLU A 781 19.09 20.48 -32.58
N ILE A 782 17.95 19.89 -32.98
CA ILE A 782 17.86 19.14 -34.25
C ILE A 782 18.27 20.03 -35.43
N ALA A 783 17.79 21.27 -35.47
CA ALA A 783 18.14 22.21 -36.53
C ALA A 783 19.65 22.53 -36.57
N ARG A 784 20.27 22.79 -35.40
CA ARG A 784 21.72 23.02 -35.30
C ARG A 784 22.52 21.83 -35.80
N MET A 785 22.11 20.62 -35.41
CA MET A 785 22.78 19.40 -35.80
C MET A 785 22.75 19.22 -37.33
N LEU A 786 21.62 19.52 -37.97
CA LEU A 786 21.47 19.49 -39.43
C LEU A 786 22.20 20.63 -40.16
N GLY A 787 22.88 21.53 -39.44
CA GLY A 787 23.55 22.69 -40.03
C GLY A 787 22.59 23.78 -40.51
N LEU A 788 21.35 23.80 -40.00
CA LEU A 788 20.34 24.80 -40.34
C LEU A 788 20.51 26.07 -39.46
N PRO A 789 20.01 27.24 -39.91
CA PRO A 789 19.99 28.45 -39.08
C PRO A 789 19.27 28.23 -37.75
N ALA A 790 19.93 28.54 -36.63
CA ALA A 790 19.39 28.30 -35.29
C ALA A 790 20.09 29.17 -34.22
N ARG A 791 20.27 30.47 -34.53
CA ARG A 791 20.87 31.47 -33.63
C ARG A 791 20.01 31.70 -32.40
N THR A 792 18.68 31.69 -32.57
CA THR A 792 17.70 31.64 -31.48
C THR A 792 16.96 30.30 -31.50
N THR A 793 16.29 29.97 -30.39
CA THR A 793 15.46 28.77 -30.30
C THR A 793 14.31 28.83 -31.31
N GLU A 794 13.67 29.99 -31.44
CA GLU A 794 12.55 30.22 -32.36
C GLU A 794 12.98 30.07 -33.82
N GLU A 795 14.16 30.63 -34.19
CA GLU A 795 14.73 30.45 -35.53
C GLU A 795 15.05 28.98 -35.82
N GLY A 796 15.59 28.26 -34.83
CA GLY A 796 15.90 26.85 -34.97
C GLY A 796 14.65 25.99 -35.18
N VAL A 797 13.59 26.22 -34.39
CA VAL A 797 12.30 25.52 -34.54
C VAL A 797 11.74 25.74 -35.94
N GLU A 798 11.65 26.99 -36.39
CA GLU A 798 11.07 27.28 -37.71
C GLU A 798 11.96 26.77 -38.84
N SER A 799 13.29 26.83 -38.72
CA SER A 799 14.21 26.26 -39.71
C SER A 799 14.05 24.75 -39.86
N LEU A 800 13.84 24.02 -38.75
CA LEU A 800 13.50 22.60 -38.81
C LEU A 800 12.18 22.36 -39.55
N VAL A 801 11.13 23.13 -39.22
CA VAL A 801 9.83 23.02 -39.87
C VAL A 801 9.94 23.27 -41.38
N GLN A 802 10.67 24.32 -41.79
CA GLN A 802 10.89 24.62 -43.21
C GLN A 802 11.71 23.54 -43.92
N ALA A 803 12.69 22.93 -43.25
CA ALA A 803 13.45 21.81 -43.79
C ALA A 803 12.57 20.58 -44.03
N ILE A 804 11.65 20.28 -43.11
CA ILE A 804 10.66 19.19 -43.24
C ILE A 804 9.71 19.47 -44.42
N ILE A 805 9.19 20.69 -44.54
CA ILE A 805 8.33 21.09 -45.66
C ILE A 805 9.08 20.95 -46.99
N LYS A 806 10.34 21.40 -47.05
CA LYS A 806 11.20 21.28 -48.24
C LYS A 806 11.43 19.82 -48.60
N LEU A 807 11.71 18.97 -47.61
CA LEU A 807 11.87 17.53 -47.81
C LEU A 807 10.58 16.90 -48.36
N ALA A 808 9.43 17.17 -47.76
CA ALA A 808 8.13 16.68 -48.25
C ALA A 808 7.85 17.11 -49.70
N LYS A 809 8.19 18.34 -50.08
CA LYS A 809 8.09 18.83 -51.47
C LYS A 809 9.01 18.08 -52.43
N GLN A 810 10.24 17.76 -52.01
CA GLN A 810 11.17 16.95 -52.82
C GLN A 810 10.69 15.50 -53.02
N LEU A 811 9.80 15.04 -52.15
CA LEU A 811 9.18 13.72 -52.17
C LEU A 811 7.79 13.73 -52.84
N ASP A 812 7.40 14.83 -53.50
CA ASP A 812 6.08 15.03 -54.13
C ASP A 812 4.88 14.70 -53.21
N MET A 813 5.02 14.96 -51.90
CA MET A 813 3.98 14.66 -50.92
C MET A 813 2.96 15.80 -50.77
N PRO A 814 1.67 15.51 -50.57
CA PRO A 814 0.70 16.54 -50.24
C PRO A 814 1.00 17.15 -48.86
N LEU A 815 0.76 18.45 -48.73
CA LEU A 815 1.04 19.22 -47.51
C LEU A 815 -0.22 19.61 -46.72
N SER A 816 -1.39 19.10 -47.12
CA SER A 816 -2.67 19.38 -46.46
C SER A 816 -3.60 18.17 -46.51
N ILE A 817 -4.55 18.11 -45.56
CA ILE A 817 -5.59 17.07 -45.55
C ILE A 817 -6.52 17.25 -46.76
N GLU A 818 -6.83 18.48 -47.14
CA GLU A 818 -7.64 18.80 -48.32
C GLU A 818 -6.99 18.28 -49.62
N ALA A 819 -5.66 18.40 -49.77
CA ALA A 819 -4.92 17.88 -50.92
C ALA A 819 -4.92 16.34 -51.01
N CYS A 820 -5.34 15.64 -49.95
CA CYS A 820 -5.56 14.20 -49.95
C CYS A 820 -6.99 13.80 -50.40
N GLY A 821 -7.83 14.76 -50.79
CA GLY A 821 -9.18 14.51 -51.29
C GLY A 821 -10.28 14.53 -50.23
N VAL A 822 -9.99 14.97 -49.00
CA VAL A 822 -11.00 15.07 -47.93
C VAL A 822 -11.76 16.38 -48.04
N SER A 823 -13.09 16.32 -48.09
CA SER A 823 -13.92 17.52 -48.17
C SER A 823 -13.99 18.26 -46.84
N LYS A 824 -14.09 19.60 -46.88
CA LYS A 824 -14.20 20.44 -45.66
C LYS A 824 -15.41 20.06 -44.79
N GLN A 825 -16.55 19.76 -45.41
CA GLN A 825 -17.77 19.42 -44.71
C GLN A 825 -17.62 18.10 -43.94
N GLU A 826 -17.03 17.09 -44.59
CA GLU A 826 -16.77 15.79 -43.98
C GLU A 826 -15.76 15.93 -42.82
N PHE A 827 -14.66 16.65 -43.05
CA PHE A 827 -13.64 16.90 -42.03
C PHE A 827 -14.20 17.60 -40.77
N GLU A 828 -14.92 18.71 -40.93
CA GLU A 828 -15.49 19.45 -39.78
C GLU A 828 -16.55 18.62 -39.04
N SER A 829 -17.23 17.67 -39.70
CA SER A 829 -18.18 16.77 -39.04
C SER A 829 -17.52 15.75 -38.10
N LYS A 830 -16.21 15.50 -38.26
CA LYS A 830 -15.46 14.45 -37.53
C LYS A 830 -14.37 14.98 -36.61
N VAL A 831 -13.86 16.19 -36.83
CA VAL A 831 -12.65 16.72 -36.17
C VAL A 831 -12.69 16.68 -34.64
N GLU A 832 -13.84 17.00 -34.02
CA GLU A 832 -14.00 16.95 -32.56
C GLU A 832 -13.84 15.50 -32.06
N LYS A 833 -14.46 14.53 -32.74
CA LYS A 833 -14.36 13.11 -32.35
C LYS A 833 -12.96 12.55 -32.59
N LEU A 834 -12.31 12.94 -33.68
CA LEU A 834 -10.93 12.54 -33.95
C LEU A 834 -9.97 13.06 -32.89
N ALA A 835 -10.18 14.28 -32.38
CA ALA A 835 -9.38 14.85 -31.32
C ALA A 835 -9.58 14.14 -29.98
N GLU A 836 -10.81 13.75 -29.63
CA GLU A 836 -11.09 12.91 -28.46
C GLU A 836 -10.35 11.57 -28.56
N LEU A 837 -10.47 10.88 -29.71
CA LEU A 837 -9.83 9.59 -29.94
C LEU A 837 -8.29 9.70 -29.96
N ALA A 838 -7.74 10.82 -30.47
CA ALA A 838 -6.32 11.08 -30.43
C ALA A 838 -5.83 11.34 -28.99
N PHE A 839 -6.59 12.11 -28.20
CA PHE A 839 -6.29 12.29 -26.78
C PHE A 839 -6.33 10.96 -26.02
N GLU A 840 -7.24 10.07 -26.42
CA GLU A 840 -7.41 8.74 -25.88
C GLU A 840 -6.23 7.78 -26.20
N ASP A 841 -5.42 8.08 -27.23
CA ASP A 841 -4.32 7.25 -27.71
C ASP A 841 -3.13 7.19 -26.72
N GLN A 842 -2.47 6.03 -26.65
CA GLN A 842 -1.37 5.78 -25.71
C GLN A 842 -0.18 6.73 -25.94
N CYS A 843 0.07 7.14 -27.19
CA CYS A 843 1.18 8.04 -27.55
C CYS A 843 1.02 9.44 -26.93
N THR A 844 -0.21 9.91 -26.72
CA THR A 844 -0.47 11.25 -26.16
C THR A 844 0.19 11.47 -24.79
N THR A 845 0.32 10.39 -24.00
CA THR A 845 0.90 10.45 -22.65
C THR A 845 2.41 10.76 -22.64
N ALA A 846 3.12 10.47 -23.73
CA ALA A 846 4.56 10.71 -23.85
C ALA A 846 4.92 12.08 -24.47
N ASN A 847 3.91 12.87 -24.87
CA ASN A 847 4.14 14.17 -25.49
C ASN A 847 4.80 15.17 -24.51
N PRO A 848 5.75 16.02 -24.95
CA PRO A 848 6.49 16.99 -24.11
C PRO A 848 5.61 17.99 -23.35
N LYS A 849 4.36 18.15 -23.77
CA LYS A 849 3.33 18.91 -23.07
C LYS A 849 2.01 18.17 -23.14
N LEU A 850 1.16 18.34 -22.14
CA LEU A 850 -0.13 17.66 -22.11
C LEU A 850 -1.14 18.45 -22.96
N PRO A 851 -1.58 17.94 -24.12
CA PRO A 851 -2.55 18.66 -24.92
C PRO A 851 -3.92 18.72 -24.27
N LEU A 852 -4.69 19.77 -24.57
CA LEU A 852 -6.14 19.74 -24.43
C LEU A 852 -6.76 19.17 -25.71
N VAL A 853 -7.95 18.55 -25.61
CA VAL A 853 -8.70 18.09 -26.80
C VAL A 853 -8.91 19.25 -27.78
N SER A 854 -9.22 20.46 -27.27
CA SER A 854 -9.36 21.67 -28.09
C SER A 854 -8.07 22.08 -28.80
N ASP A 855 -6.89 21.83 -28.23
CA ASP A 855 -5.62 22.06 -28.91
C ASP A 855 -5.44 21.07 -30.07
N LEU A 856 -5.81 19.80 -29.88
CA LEU A 856 -5.75 18.78 -30.93
C LEU A 856 -6.69 19.10 -32.10
N VAL A 857 -7.91 19.56 -31.81
CA VAL A 857 -8.83 20.09 -32.83
C VAL A 857 -8.20 21.25 -33.60
N HIS A 858 -7.55 22.17 -32.90
CA HIS A 858 -6.90 23.32 -33.54
C HIS A 858 -5.78 22.87 -34.49
N ILE A 859 -4.94 21.92 -34.08
CA ILE A 859 -3.88 21.35 -34.92
C ILE A 859 -4.47 20.72 -36.19
N TYR A 860 -5.53 19.90 -36.06
CA TYR A 860 -6.22 19.34 -37.23
C TYR A 860 -6.74 20.41 -38.18
N ARG A 861 -7.39 21.47 -37.66
CA ARG A 861 -7.92 22.56 -38.48
C ARG A 861 -6.82 23.35 -39.19
N GLN A 862 -5.64 23.51 -38.58
CA GLN A 862 -4.48 24.09 -39.25
C GLN A 862 -3.97 23.18 -40.37
N ALA A 863 -3.84 21.88 -40.09
CA ALA A 863 -3.40 20.87 -41.04
C ALA A 863 -4.37 20.67 -42.22
N PHE A 864 -5.66 21.00 -42.06
CA PHE A 864 -6.65 20.88 -43.12
C PHE A 864 -6.27 21.68 -44.38
N LYS A 865 -5.87 22.94 -44.20
CA LYS A 865 -5.39 23.81 -45.30
C LYS A 865 -3.90 23.61 -45.60
N GLY A 866 -3.14 23.08 -44.65
CA GLY A 866 -1.71 22.81 -44.79
C GLY A 866 -0.82 24.04 -44.62
N VAL A 867 0.41 23.93 -45.15
CA VAL A 867 1.50 24.91 -45.06
C VAL A 867 2.04 25.34 -46.41
#